data_AF-A0A8X7XPR3-F1
#
_entry.id   AF-A0A8X7XPR3-F1
#
_cell.length_a   1.000
_cell.length_b   1.000
_cell.length_c   1.000
_cell.angle_alpha   90.00
_cell.angle_beta   90.00
_cell.angle_gamma   90.00
#
_symmetry.space_group_name_H-M   'P 1'
#
loop_
_entity.id
_entity.type
_entity.pdbx_description
1 polymer ?
#
loop_
_entity_poly.entity_id
_entity_poly.type
_entity_poly.pdbx_seq_one_letter_code
_entity_poly.pdbx_strand_id
1 'polypeptide(L)'
;MTLPEMGRDIFRAAINAVLPDNMMRQNLVLEDGRLRVGNKSYPLQNNLYLVGFGKAVLGMAAAAERILRQHLIQGVISVPHGIQEELQKAGRVDMLLNADSPIRVMEGAHHNLPDQNAMEAASTIRDLANGLTNRDLLLTLISGGGSALLPAPSPPVSLEEKQELTKQLAAKGATIQELNTIRKALSQLKGGGLARYAYPAQVIGLILSDVIGDPMDLIASGPTVLSLSNSQECWEIFEKYDLCSSLPSSVREVLIEIETDKEPAGISRTDSSHTYNVIIGSNTLALEAASACAEQLGFLPIVLSPAVCGEVQAVSHLYGLLIRFACQALLPGGPSAHLRAAILQLGPEVGVPDWDLFRTLKSIEECTGSLCLLSGGEPTVQLQGKGKGGRNQELALRVAVDLSQGMPLPAGSHEVLFLSLGTDGQDGPTDSAGALSEPSLVQQAIAQGLNPSDFLKNNDSYSFFSQFSGGRCLIRTGLTGTNVMDVHLVLIQRTCDSQSMAAIRKKLVIVGDGACGKTCLLIVFSKDQFPEVYVPTVFENYVADIEVDSKQVELALWDTAGQEDYDRLRPLSYPDTDVILMCFSIDSPDSLENIPEKWTPEVKHFCPNVPIILVGNKKDLRNDEHTRRELAKMKQEPVKPEEGRDMANRIGAFGYMECSAKTKDGVREVFEMATRAALQARRGKKPCDHVAAIPLHCRPDLIEACADLVNSEWQRSRGARIHALQKSCDDFPVCLVLLSRSEAGEHLLGHARLSLVVGQSRSLFVESVVVSRELRGKGYGRKLMEATERYARARGFRRLYLTTHDKQHFYAHLGYSLGEPVQSAGLISTFMPMEILQRFSQPPSRGLPDSNQRAISSSSRSSPAPTNVTSTALPPSPLPPPPPPPVPPSIAAPQTDRCTLLETAFRDMKGQPIFWMKKDL
;
A
#
# COMPACT_ATOMS: atom_id res chain seq x y z
N MET A 1 17.34 -14.25 22.95
CA MET A 1 16.82 -15.10 21.87
C MET A 1 17.79 -14.98 20.71
N THR A 2 18.18 -16.10 20.10
CA THR A 2 19.05 -16.08 18.91
C THR A 2 18.28 -15.64 17.67
N LEU A 3 18.97 -15.13 16.65
CA LEU A 3 18.31 -14.69 15.41
C LEU A 3 17.45 -15.79 14.74
N PRO A 4 17.88 -17.07 14.70
CA PRO A 4 17.04 -18.17 14.20
C PRO A 4 15.79 -18.45 15.04
N GLU A 5 15.87 -18.31 16.37
CA GLU A 5 14.70 -18.44 17.25
C GLU A 5 13.69 -17.31 17.00
N MET A 6 14.17 -16.07 16.86
CA MET A 6 13.33 -14.92 16.52
C MET A 6 12.62 -15.12 15.17
N GLY A 7 13.35 -15.57 14.13
CA GLY A 7 12.77 -15.87 12.83
C GLY A 7 11.69 -16.96 12.87
N ARG A 8 11.89 -18.00 13.69
CA ARG A 8 10.88 -19.04 13.91
C ARG A 8 9.64 -18.51 14.63
N ASP A 9 9.80 -17.62 15.61
CA ASP A 9 8.68 -17.02 16.33
C ASP A 9 7.86 -16.10 15.43
N ILE A 10 8.51 -15.30 14.58
CA ILE A 10 7.84 -14.46 13.58
C ILE A 10 7.04 -15.33 12.60
N PHE A 11 7.63 -16.41 12.08
CA PHE A 11 6.91 -17.33 11.19
C PHE A 11 5.76 -18.05 11.90
N ARG A 12 5.93 -18.43 13.16
CA ARG A 12 4.86 -19.04 13.96
C ARG A 12 3.69 -18.07 14.17
N ALA A 13 3.97 -16.78 14.38
CA ALA A 13 2.93 -15.74 14.45
C ALA A 13 2.15 -15.64 13.12
N ALA A 14 2.87 -15.70 11.98
CA ALA A 14 2.26 -15.72 10.65
C ALA A 14 1.28 -16.90 10.49
N ILE A 15 1.71 -18.13 10.79
CA ILE A 15 0.87 -19.33 10.72
C ILE A 15 -0.31 -19.21 11.69
N ASN A 16 -0.05 -18.82 12.94
CA ASN A 16 -1.07 -18.75 13.98
C ASN A 16 -2.24 -17.88 13.56
N ALA A 17 -2.00 -16.73 12.91
CA ALA A 17 -3.06 -15.85 12.44
C ALA A 17 -3.99 -16.52 11.41
N VAL A 18 -3.46 -17.45 10.62
CA VAL A 18 -4.20 -18.16 9.56
C VAL A 18 -4.50 -19.62 9.90
N LEU A 19 -4.44 -20.01 11.18
CA LEU A 19 -4.93 -21.31 11.63
C LEU A 19 -6.47 -21.33 11.65
N PRO A 20 -7.13 -22.44 11.28
CA PRO A 20 -8.59 -22.50 11.18
C PRO A 20 -9.34 -22.03 12.42
N ASP A 21 -8.88 -22.38 13.62
CA ASP A 21 -9.52 -21.93 14.86
C ASP A 21 -9.50 -20.40 15.01
N ASN A 22 -8.33 -19.80 14.79
CA ASN A 22 -8.13 -18.36 14.95
C ASN A 22 -8.90 -17.58 13.88
N MET A 23 -8.81 -18.01 12.61
CA MET A 23 -9.55 -17.38 11.52
C MET A 23 -11.06 -17.42 11.76
N MET A 24 -11.60 -18.57 12.20
CA MET A 24 -13.04 -18.70 12.46
C MET A 24 -13.48 -17.85 13.65
N ARG A 25 -12.75 -17.86 14.77
CA ARG A 25 -13.11 -17.05 15.95
C ARG A 25 -13.07 -15.55 15.68
N GLN A 26 -12.13 -15.09 14.86
CA GLN A 26 -12.02 -13.67 14.51
C GLN A 26 -13.15 -13.22 13.59
N ASN A 27 -13.66 -14.11 12.73
CA ASN A 27 -14.63 -13.76 11.69
C ASN A 27 -16.08 -14.18 11.99
N LEU A 28 -16.31 -15.11 12.93
CA LEU A 28 -17.63 -15.61 13.31
C LEU A 28 -17.92 -15.21 14.76
N VAL A 29 -18.78 -14.20 14.92
CA VAL A 29 -19.19 -13.71 16.23
C VAL A 29 -20.68 -13.98 16.44
N LEU A 30 -21.00 -14.72 17.51
CA LEU A 30 -22.38 -15.04 17.88
C LEU A 30 -22.82 -14.10 19.02
N GLU A 31 -23.79 -13.22 18.73
CA GLU A 31 -24.34 -12.25 19.69
C GLU A 31 -25.87 -12.24 19.56
N ASP A 32 -26.60 -12.40 20.68
CA ASP A 32 -28.06 -12.32 20.75
C ASP A 32 -28.81 -13.19 19.70
N GLY A 33 -28.33 -14.41 19.45
CA GLY A 33 -28.92 -15.33 18.47
C GLY A 33 -28.71 -14.87 17.01
N ARG A 34 -27.73 -14.00 16.76
CA ARG A 34 -27.34 -13.56 15.42
C ARG A 34 -25.88 -13.89 15.15
N LEU A 35 -25.60 -14.35 13.94
CA LEU A 35 -24.26 -14.54 13.43
C LEU A 35 -23.79 -13.24 12.77
N ARG A 36 -22.70 -12.67 13.28
CA ARG A 36 -22.00 -11.56 12.64
C ARG A 36 -20.77 -12.09 11.90
N VAL A 37 -20.67 -11.72 10.62
CA VAL A 37 -19.52 -12.00 9.74
C VAL A 37 -19.12 -10.69 9.08
N GLY A 38 -17.93 -10.18 9.40
CA GLY A 38 -17.51 -8.84 8.99
C GLY A 38 -18.51 -7.78 9.45
N ASN A 39 -19.07 -7.04 8.48
CA ASN A 39 -20.08 -5.99 8.72
C ASN A 39 -21.54 -6.46 8.55
N LYS A 40 -21.78 -7.73 8.22
CA LYS A 40 -23.13 -8.29 8.04
C LYS A 40 -23.56 -9.10 9.26
N SER A 41 -24.88 -9.08 9.54
CA SER A 41 -25.48 -9.79 10.67
C SER A 41 -26.71 -10.57 10.22
N TYR A 42 -26.72 -11.87 10.54
CA TYR A 42 -27.71 -12.84 10.09
C TYR A 42 -28.44 -13.43 11.30
N PRO A 43 -29.78 -13.48 11.31
CA PRO A 43 -30.52 -14.15 12.38
C PRO A 43 -30.28 -15.66 12.32
N LEU A 44 -29.99 -16.27 13.47
CA LEU A 44 -29.89 -17.72 13.61
C LEU A 44 -31.10 -18.26 14.39
N GLN A 45 -31.78 -19.23 13.78
CA GLN A 45 -32.99 -19.85 14.32
C GLN A 45 -32.99 -21.36 14.05
N ASN A 46 -31.82 -22.00 14.23
CA ASN A 46 -31.58 -23.40 13.86
C ASN A 46 -31.89 -23.63 12.38
N ASN A 47 -31.35 -22.74 11.53
CA ASN A 47 -31.57 -22.61 10.10
C ASN A 47 -30.22 -22.58 9.33
N LEU A 48 -29.13 -23.01 9.97
CA LEU A 48 -27.78 -22.95 9.40
C LEU A 48 -27.42 -24.28 8.75
N TYR A 49 -26.95 -24.21 7.51
CA TYR A 49 -26.36 -25.31 6.77
C TYR A 49 -24.91 -24.99 6.45
N LEU A 50 -24.06 -26.01 6.41
CA LEU A 50 -22.63 -25.85 6.13
C LEU A 50 -22.22 -26.70 4.95
N VAL A 51 -21.59 -26.08 3.96
CA VAL A 51 -20.91 -26.79 2.88
C VAL A 51 -19.45 -26.38 2.85
N GLY A 52 -18.55 -27.27 2.42
CA GLY A 52 -17.16 -26.88 2.26
C GLY A 52 -16.40 -27.78 1.31
N PHE A 53 -15.35 -27.24 0.70
CA PHE A 53 -14.47 -27.99 -0.18
C PHE A 53 -13.07 -27.37 -0.21
N GLY A 54 -12.05 -28.22 -0.18
CA GLY A 54 -10.65 -27.80 -0.23
C GLY A 54 -9.77 -28.46 0.83
N LYS A 55 -8.47 -28.25 0.73
CA LYS A 55 -7.43 -28.92 1.53
C LYS A 55 -7.49 -28.59 3.03
N ALA A 56 -7.87 -27.36 3.39
CA ALA A 56 -7.92 -26.90 4.78
C ALA A 56 -9.33 -26.95 5.39
N VAL A 57 -10.33 -27.38 4.63
CA VAL A 57 -11.74 -27.27 5.03
C VAL A 57 -12.09 -28.12 6.24
N LEU A 58 -11.44 -29.25 6.45
CA LEU A 58 -11.72 -30.11 7.61
C LEU A 58 -11.50 -29.35 8.94
N GLY A 59 -10.33 -28.71 9.09
CA GLY A 59 -10.04 -27.88 10.27
C GLY A 59 -10.95 -26.65 10.37
N MET A 60 -11.29 -26.02 9.23
CA MET A 60 -12.24 -24.91 9.16
C MET A 60 -13.64 -25.32 9.63
N ALA A 61 -14.11 -26.50 9.22
CA ALA A 61 -15.41 -27.05 9.60
C ALA A 61 -15.45 -27.40 11.09
N ALA A 62 -14.39 -28.04 11.62
CA ALA A 62 -14.29 -28.32 13.05
C ALA A 62 -14.32 -27.04 13.90
N ALA A 63 -13.64 -25.98 13.44
CA ALA A 63 -13.67 -24.67 14.09
C ALA A 63 -15.05 -23.99 14.01
N ALA A 64 -15.68 -24.01 12.84
CA ALA A 64 -17.03 -23.45 12.66
C ALA A 64 -18.08 -24.20 13.48
N GLU A 65 -18.03 -25.54 13.52
CA GLU A 65 -18.95 -26.35 14.33
C GLU A 65 -18.85 -25.99 15.81
N ARG A 66 -17.64 -25.85 16.36
CA ARG A 66 -17.45 -25.47 17.77
C ARG A 66 -18.09 -24.14 18.13
N ILE A 67 -18.21 -23.22 17.17
CA ILE A 67 -18.84 -21.91 17.36
C ILE A 67 -20.36 -21.98 17.12
N LEU A 68 -20.81 -22.76 16.14
CA LEU A 68 -22.18 -22.69 15.59
C LEU A 68 -23.03 -23.94 15.82
N ARG A 69 -22.54 -24.93 16.57
CA ARG A 69 -23.16 -26.27 16.77
C ARG A 69 -24.67 -26.21 17.05
N GLN A 70 -25.11 -25.28 17.89
CA GLN A 70 -26.51 -25.20 18.32
C GLN A 70 -27.49 -24.85 17.19
N HIS A 71 -27.01 -24.17 16.15
CA HIS A 71 -27.84 -23.71 15.03
C HIS A 71 -27.64 -24.52 13.75
N LEU A 72 -26.60 -25.35 13.71
CA LEU A 72 -26.22 -26.14 12.55
C LEU A 72 -27.14 -27.36 12.39
N ILE A 73 -27.93 -27.38 11.32
CA ILE A 73 -28.85 -28.48 10.99
C ILE A 73 -28.09 -29.65 10.38
N GLN A 74 -27.32 -29.37 9.32
CA GLN A 74 -26.63 -30.36 8.52
C GLN A 74 -25.44 -29.70 7.81
N GLY A 75 -24.38 -30.47 7.58
CA GLY A 75 -23.34 -30.04 6.66
C GLY A 75 -22.69 -31.16 5.86
N VAL A 76 -21.98 -30.77 4.81
CA VAL A 76 -21.22 -31.69 3.94
C VAL A 76 -19.93 -31.03 3.51
N ILE A 77 -18.80 -31.71 3.71
CA ILE A 77 -17.50 -31.22 3.27
C ILE A 77 -16.79 -32.22 2.35
N SER A 78 -16.15 -31.70 1.30
CA SER A 78 -15.32 -32.46 0.36
C SER A 78 -13.84 -32.15 0.60
N VAL A 79 -13.09 -33.14 1.06
CA VAL A 79 -11.69 -32.97 1.52
C VAL A 79 -10.76 -34.02 0.91
N PRO A 80 -9.43 -33.80 0.89
CA PRO A 80 -8.50 -34.76 0.28
C PRO A 80 -8.57 -36.14 0.92
N HIS A 81 -8.42 -37.19 0.11
CA HIS A 81 -8.37 -38.56 0.60
C HIS A 81 -7.22 -38.76 1.59
N GLY A 82 -7.52 -39.38 2.75
CA GLY A 82 -6.56 -39.69 3.80
C GLY A 82 -6.31 -38.56 4.80
N ILE A 83 -6.89 -37.38 4.60
CA ILE A 83 -6.60 -36.20 5.43
C ILE A 83 -6.97 -36.39 6.91
N GLN A 84 -8.04 -37.14 7.23
CA GLN A 84 -8.38 -37.42 8.62
C GLN A 84 -7.30 -38.25 9.31
N GLU A 85 -6.78 -39.27 8.63
CA GLU A 85 -5.71 -40.12 9.15
C GLU A 85 -4.40 -39.33 9.30
N GLU A 86 -4.07 -38.47 8.32
CA GLU A 86 -2.89 -37.61 8.36
C GLU A 86 -2.93 -36.63 9.53
N LEU A 87 -4.06 -35.93 9.73
CA LEU A 87 -4.23 -35.02 10.86
C LEU A 87 -4.16 -35.75 12.20
N GLN A 88 -4.73 -36.95 12.28
CA GLN A 88 -4.64 -37.77 13.49
C GLN A 88 -3.20 -38.17 13.80
N LYS A 89 -2.44 -38.65 12.79
CA LYS A 89 -1.01 -38.98 12.93
C LYS A 89 -0.16 -37.76 13.29
N ALA A 90 -0.53 -36.59 12.78
CA ALA A 90 0.12 -35.32 13.09
C ALA A 90 -0.27 -34.75 14.47
N GLY A 91 -1.14 -35.42 15.23
CA GLY A 91 -1.60 -34.96 16.54
C GLY A 91 -2.57 -33.77 16.50
N ARG A 92 -3.14 -33.48 15.33
CA ARG A 92 -4.07 -32.35 15.09
C ARG A 92 -5.52 -32.74 15.28
N VAL A 93 -5.81 -33.36 16.42
CA VAL A 93 -7.17 -33.81 16.77
C VAL A 93 -8.13 -32.63 16.91
N ASP A 94 -7.61 -31.43 17.21
CA ASP A 94 -8.35 -30.16 17.23
C ASP A 94 -9.01 -29.76 15.90
N MET A 95 -8.54 -30.35 14.80
CA MET A 95 -9.02 -30.12 13.43
C MET A 95 -9.97 -31.20 12.93
N LEU A 96 -10.21 -32.25 13.72
CA LEU A 96 -11.14 -33.32 13.38
C LEU A 96 -12.54 -32.99 13.92
N LEU A 97 -13.56 -33.49 13.21
CA LEU A 97 -14.95 -33.40 13.67
C LEU A 97 -15.23 -34.51 14.69
N ASN A 98 -16.16 -34.26 15.61
CA ASN A 98 -16.59 -35.26 16.58
C ASN A 98 -17.46 -36.33 15.91
N ALA A 99 -17.55 -37.51 16.53
CA ALA A 99 -18.35 -38.63 16.01
C ALA A 99 -19.86 -38.34 15.89
N ASP A 100 -20.39 -37.38 16.67
CA ASP A 100 -21.78 -36.94 16.65
C ASP A 100 -22.03 -35.71 15.75
N SER A 101 -21.01 -35.24 15.03
CA SER A 101 -21.07 -34.05 14.18
C SER A 101 -22.20 -34.15 13.14
N PRO A 102 -22.94 -33.06 12.85
CA PRO A 102 -23.96 -33.05 11.82
C PRO A 102 -23.33 -32.84 10.43
N ILE A 103 -22.00 -32.70 10.36
CA ILE A 103 -21.23 -32.46 9.14
C ILE A 103 -20.70 -33.80 8.63
N ARG A 104 -21.14 -34.20 7.44
CA ARG A 104 -20.63 -35.38 6.74
C ARG A 104 -19.30 -35.04 6.06
N VAL A 105 -18.24 -35.76 6.41
CA VAL A 105 -16.94 -35.69 5.73
C VAL A 105 -16.92 -36.66 4.56
N MET A 106 -16.57 -36.17 3.37
CA MET A 106 -16.40 -36.97 2.17
C MET A 106 -14.98 -36.78 1.63
N GLU A 107 -14.22 -37.87 1.65
CA GLU A 107 -12.82 -37.91 1.23
C GLU A 107 -12.69 -38.36 -0.23
N GLY A 108 -11.95 -37.59 -1.03
CA GLY A 108 -11.73 -37.88 -2.44
C GLY A 108 -10.57 -37.09 -3.01
N ALA A 109 -10.57 -36.94 -4.33
CA ALA A 109 -9.51 -36.31 -5.10
C ALA A 109 -8.11 -36.95 -4.90
N HIS A 110 -8.01 -38.27 -5.09
CA HIS A 110 -6.72 -38.97 -5.06
C HIS A 110 -5.67 -38.28 -5.95
N HIS A 111 -4.46 -38.09 -5.41
CA HIS A 111 -3.36 -37.37 -6.07
C HIS A 111 -3.72 -35.95 -6.55
N ASN A 112 -4.64 -35.27 -5.85
CA ASN A 112 -5.09 -33.92 -6.19
C ASN A 112 -5.74 -33.81 -7.60
N LEU A 113 -6.30 -34.92 -8.09
CA LEU A 113 -7.08 -34.97 -9.32
C LEU A 113 -8.54 -35.27 -8.98
N PRO A 114 -9.52 -34.73 -9.73
CA PRO A 114 -10.92 -35.11 -9.51
C PRO A 114 -11.13 -36.63 -9.61
N ASP A 115 -12.03 -37.18 -8.80
CA ASP A 115 -12.42 -38.59 -8.87
C ASP A 115 -13.92 -38.77 -8.57
N GLN A 116 -14.38 -40.02 -8.59
CA GLN A 116 -15.78 -40.33 -8.38
C GLN A 116 -16.27 -39.95 -6.97
N ASN A 117 -15.42 -40.09 -5.94
CA ASN A 117 -15.77 -39.73 -4.57
C ASN A 117 -15.94 -38.22 -4.42
N ALA A 118 -15.03 -37.43 -5.00
CA ALA A 118 -15.16 -35.98 -5.05
C ALA A 118 -16.38 -35.53 -5.87
N MET A 119 -16.74 -36.27 -6.93
CA MET A 119 -17.97 -36.02 -7.71
C MET A 119 -19.24 -36.32 -6.90
N GLU A 120 -19.27 -37.40 -6.13
CA GLU A 120 -20.38 -37.70 -5.20
C GLU A 120 -20.51 -36.61 -4.13
N ALA A 121 -19.37 -36.14 -3.59
CA ALA A 121 -19.35 -35.02 -2.65
C ALA A 121 -19.90 -33.73 -3.28
N ALA A 122 -19.48 -33.41 -4.51
CA ALA A 122 -19.99 -32.26 -5.24
C ALA A 122 -21.49 -32.36 -5.54
N SER A 123 -22.00 -33.55 -5.90
CA SER A 123 -23.45 -33.77 -6.06
C SER A 123 -24.18 -33.55 -4.75
N THR A 124 -23.67 -34.11 -3.64
CA THR A 124 -24.29 -33.96 -2.32
C THR A 124 -24.32 -32.49 -1.88
N ILE A 125 -23.25 -31.73 -2.14
CA ILE A 125 -23.20 -30.28 -1.87
C ILE A 125 -24.23 -29.53 -2.72
N ARG A 126 -24.34 -29.85 -4.03
CA ARG A 126 -25.32 -29.25 -4.93
C ARG A 126 -26.75 -29.52 -4.44
N ASP A 127 -27.04 -30.77 -4.11
CA ASP A 127 -28.39 -31.21 -3.74
C ASP A 127 -28.81 -30.61 -2.39
N LEU A 128 -27.88 -30.48 -1.44
CA LEU A 128 -28.10 -29.74 -0.19
C LEU A 128 -28.40 -28.27 -0.47
N ALA A 129 -27.58 -27.58 -1.29
CA ALA A 129 -27.80 -26.17 -1.62
C ALA A 129 -29.15 -25.95 -2.32
N ASN A 130 -29.51 -26.81 -3.27
CA ASN A 130 -30.78 -26.73 -4.02
C ASN A 130 -32.03 -26.93 -3.15
N GLY A 131 -31.89 -27.57 -1.99
CA GLY A 131 -33.00 -27.77 -1.05
C GLY A 131 -33.29 -26.58 -0.13
N LEU A 132 -32.47 -25.52 -0.18
CA LEU A 132 -32.55 -24.40 0.76
C LEU A 132 -33.63 -23.38 0.37
N THR A 133 -34.14 -22.69 1.39
CA THR A 133 -35.18 -21.67 1.27
C THR A 133 -34.68 -20.31 1.74
N ASN A 134 -35.48 -19.26 1.57
CA ASN A 134 -35.14 -17.90 2.00
C ASN A 134 -35.06 -17.73 3.54
N ARG A 135 -35.44 -18.75 4.30
CA ARG A 135 -35.31 -18.81 5.76
C ARG A 135 -33.96 -19.39 6.19
N ASP A 136 -33.24 -20.02 5.28
CA ASP A 136 -32.02 -20.74 5.57
C ASP A 136 -30.79 -19.87 5.32
N LEU A 137 -29.72 -20.23 6.02
CA LEU A 137 -28.39 -19.62 5.88
C LEU A 137 -27.39 -20.70 5.49
N LEU A 138 -26.71 -20.51 4.37
CA LEU A 138 -25.65 -21.40 3.89
C LEU A 138 -24.28 -20.81 4.19
N LEU A 139 -23.54 -21.44 5.11
CA LEU A 139 -22.13 -21.15 5.34
C LEU A 139 -21.27 -22.03 4.43
N THR A 140 -20.50 -21.41 3.54
CA THR A 140 -19.63 -22.07 2.56
C THR A 140 -18.16 -21.87 2.94
N LEU A 141 -17.46 -22.96 3.24
CA LEU A 141 -16.04 -22.97 3.58
C LEU A 141 -15.21 -23.30 2.34
N ILE A 142 -14.34 -22.38 1.94
CA ILE A 142 -13.56 -22.49 0.69
C ILE A 142 -12.08 -22.43 1.03
N SER A 143 -11.31 -23.39 0.52
CA SER A 143 -9.84 -23.32 0.50
C SER A 143 -9.29 -23.87 -0.82
N GLY A 144 -7.97 -23.83 -0.97
CA GLY A 144 -7.24 -24.41 -2.10
C GLY A 144 -7.66 -25.84 -2.47
N GLY A 145 -7.57 -26.18 -3.76
CA GLY A 145 -7.88 -27.51 -4.28
C GLY A 145 -9.32 -27.72 -4.77
N GLY A 146 -10.17 -26.68 -4.77
CA GLY A 146 -11.57 -26.78 -5.25
C GLY A 146 -11.74 -27.23 -6.71
N SER A 147 -10.71 -27.15 -7.55
CA SER A 147 -10.73 -27.76 -8.90
C SER A 147 -10.89 -29.28 -8.85
N ALA A 148 -10.25 -29.94 -7.87
CA ALA A 148 -10.29 -31.38 -7.70
C ALA A 148 -11.39 -31.84 -6.73
N LEU A 149 -11.68 -31.05 -5.69
CA LEU A 149 -12.61 -31.40 -4.62
C LEU A 149 -14.05 -30.93 -4.83
N LEU A 150 -14.30 -30.06 -5.82
CA LEU A 150 -15.66 -29.69 -6.24
C LEU A 150 -15.88 -29.94 -7.74
N PRO A 151 -15.69 -31.18 -8.25
CA PRO A 151 -15.89 -31.48 -9.65
C PRO A 151 -17.39 -31.71 -9.93
N ALA A 152 -18.04 -30.69 -10.47
CA ALA A 152 -19.44 -30.76 -10.90
C ALA A 152 -19.54 -30.44 -12.40
N PRO A 153 -19.27 -31.41 -13.30
CA PRO A 153 -19.41 -31.19 -14.74
C PRO A 153 -20.88 -30.93 -15.11
N SER A 154 -21.12 -30.08 -16.12
CA SER A 154 -22.47 -29.77 -16.61
C SER A 154 -22.96 -30.89 -17.54
N PRO A 155 -24.08 -31.58 -17.24
CA PRO A 155 -24.64 -32.58 -18.14
C PRO A 155 -24.90 -31.99 -19.54
N PRO A 156 -24.67 -32.73 -20.63
CA PRO A 156 -24.28 -34.14 -20.66
C PRO A 156 -22.77 -34.42 -20.55
N VAL A 157 -21.93 -33.41 -20.25
CA VAL A 157 -20.47 -33.60 -20.11
C VAL A 157 -20.14 -34.52 -18.93
N SER A 158 -19.34 -35.56 -19.17
CA SER A 158 -18.88 -36.48 -18.12
C SER A 158 -17.65 -35.94 -17.37
N LEU A 159 -17.34 -36.54 -16.21
CA LEU A 159 -16.11 -36.21 -15.48
C LEU A 159 -14.87 -36.56 -16.30
N GLU A 160 -14.88 -37.72 -16.94
CA GLU A 160 -13.81 -38.24 -17.79
C GLU A 160 -13.58 -37.31 -18.99
N GLU A 161 -14.64 -36.88 -19.67
CA GLU A 161 -14.55 -35.94 -20.79
C GLU A 161 -13.92 -34.62 -20.36
N LYS A 162 -14.36 -34.08 -19.23
CA LYS A 162 -13.81 -32.83 -18.67
C LYS A 162 -12.32 -32.96 -18.30
N GLN A 163 -11.93 -34.10 -17.74
CA GLN A 163 -10.53 -34.37 -17.40
C GLN A 163 -9.66 -34.53 -18.64
N GLU A 164 -10.12 -35.29 -19.63
CA GLU A 164 -9.40 -35.54 -20.87
C GLU A 164 -9.19 -34.24 -21.66
N LEU A 165 -10.22 -33.41 -21.78
CA LEU A 165 -10.11 -32.09 -22.40
C LEU A 165 -9.09 -31.19 -21.68
N THR A 166 -9.12 -31.21 -20.34
CA THR A 166 -8.16 -30.46 -19.51
C THR A 166 -6.73 -30.96 -19.74
N LYS A 167 -6.52 -32.27 -19.84
CA LYS A 167 -5.20 -32.87 -20.12
C LYS A 167 -4.71 -32.50 -21.51
N GLN A 168 -5.57 -32.53 -22.53
CA GLN A 168 -5.22 -32.15 -23.90
C GLN A 168 -4.81 -30.68 -24.00
N LEU A 169 -5.58 -29.78 -23.38
CA LEU A 169 -5.23 -28.36 -23.32
C LEU A 169 -3.88 -28.14 -22.61
N ALA A 170 -3.68 -28.78 -21.45
CA ALA A 170 -2.42 -28.67 -20.72
C ALA A 170 -1.23 -29.22 -21.53
N ALA A 171 -1.39 -30.35 -22.23
CA ALA A 171 -0.36 -30.94 -23.09
C ALA A 171 -0.01 -30.05 -24.29
N LYS A 172 -0.95 -29.23 -24.76
CA LYS A 172 -0.74 -28.22 -25.81
C LYS A 172 -0.23 -26.88 -25.28
N GLY A 173 0.07 -26.77 -23.98
CA GLY A 173 0.62 -25.55 -23.38
C GLY A 173 -0.42 -24.48 -23.07
N ALA A 174 -1.66 -24.86 -22.79
CA ALA A 174 -2.67 -23.95 -22.25
C ALA A 174 -2.21 -23.36 -20.91
N THR A 175 -2.36 -22.04 -20.77
CA THR A 175 -2.11 -21.34 -19.51
C THR A 175 -3.14 -21.75 -18.45
N ILE A 176 -2.81 -21.55 -17.18
CA ILE A 176 -3.73 -21.87 -16.08
C ILE A 176 -5.03 -21.05 -16.14
N GLN A 177 -4.94 -19.80 -16.63
CA GLN A 177 -6.10 -18.93 -16.84
C GLN A 177 -7.04 -19.55 -17.87
N GLU A 178 -6.52 -19.97 -19.03
CA GLU A 178 -7.32 -20.61 -20.08
C GLU A 178 -7.94 -21.93 -19.61
N LEU A 179 -7.17 -22.76 -18.88
CA LEU A 179 -7.69 -23.97 -18.26
C LEU A 179 -8.83 -23.67 -17.30
N ASN A 180 -8.70 -22.62 -16.48
CA ASN A 180 -9.74 -22.22 -15.52
C ASN A 180 -10.98 -21.66 -16.21
N THR A 181 -10.83 -20.89 -17.30
CA THR A 181 -11.94 -20.43 -18.14
C THR A 181 -12.77 -21.63 -18.63
N ILE A 182 -12.14 -22.63 -19.24
CA ILE A 182 -12.84 -23.84 -19.72
C ILE A 182 -13.43 -24.66 -18.57
N ARG A 183 -12.67 -24.91 -17.50
CA ARG A 183 -13.13 -25.70 -16.35
C ARG A 183 -14.35 -25.07 -15.66
N LYS A 184 -14.43 -23.74 -15.64
CA LYS A 184 -15.53 -22.96 -15.08
C LYS A 184 -16.77 -23.05 -15.97
N ALA A 185 -16.63 -22.83 -17.27
CA ALA A 185 -17.73 -22.93 -18.23
C ALA A 185 -18.39 -24.31 -18.22
N LEU A 186 -17.60 -25.37 -18.14
CA LEU A 186 -18.09 -26.75 -18.10
C LEU A 186 -18.46 -27.23 -16.69
N SER A 187 -18.93 -26.34 -15.80
CA SER A 187 -19.26 -26.72 -14.43
C SER A 187 -20.58 -26.15 -13.92
N GLN A 188 -21.35 -26.98 -13.21
CA GLN A 188 -22.60 -26.56 -12.57
C GLN A 188 -22.38 -25.69 -11.33
N LEU A 189 -21.32 -25.96 -10.54
CA LEU A 189 -21.11 -25.30 -9.24
C LEU A 189 -20.12 -24.14 -9.26
N LYS A 190 -19.23 -24.06 -10.25
CA LYS A 190 -18.24 -22.97 -10.37
C LYS A 190 -18.88 -21.70 -10.96
N GLY A 191 -18.19 -20.57 -10.89
CA GLY A 191 -18.68 -19.30 -11.44
C GLY A 191 -20.03 -18.86 -10.87
N GLY A 192 -20.18 -18.94 -9.55
CA GLY A 192 -21.41 -18.61 -8.87
C GLY A 192 -22.49 -19.69 -8.93
N GLY A 193 -22.19 -20.85 -9.50
CA GLY A 193 -23.11 -21.99 -9.60
C GLY A 193 -23.66 -22.43 -8.25
N LEU A 194 -22.80 -22.61 -7.23
CA LEU A 194 -23.24 -22.97 -5.88
C LEU A 194 -24.15 -21.90 -5.26
N ALA A 195 -23.81 -20.62 -5.43
CA ALA A 195 -24.66 -19.52 -4.98
C ALA A 195 -26.03 -19.52 -5.70
N ARG A 196 -26.08 -19.89 -6.99
CA ARG A 196 -27.34 -20.02 -7.74
C ARG A 196 -28.20 -21.16 -7.23
N TYR A 197 -27.62 -22.33 -6.97
CA TYR A 197 -28.37 -23.47 -6.38
C TYR A 197 -28.90 -23.15 -4.99
N ALA A 198 -28.18 -22.37 -4.20
CA ALA A 198 -28.62 -21.98 -2.86
C ALA A 198 -29.74 -20.92 -2.86
N TYR A 199 -29.99 -20.23 -3.98
CA TYR A 199 -31.02 -19.19 -4.02
C TYR A 199 -32.41 -19.81 -3.79
N PRO A 200 -33.26 -19.23 -2.89
CA PRO A 200 -33.17 -17.88 -2.33
C PRO A 200 -32.53 -17.75 -0.93
N ALA A 201 -31.84 -18.77 -0.42
CA ALA A 201 -31.14 -18.71 0.87
C ALA A 201 -29.99 -17.69 0.87
N GLN A 202 -29.64 -17.15 2.03
CA GLN A 202 -28.44 -16.30 2.14
C GLN A 202 -27.18 -17.17 2.14
N VAL A 203 -26.13 -16.75 1.44
CA VAL A 203 -24.87 -17.48 1.31
C VAL A 203 -23.71 -16.66 1.87
N ILE A 204 -22.96 -17.25 2.80
CA ILE A 204 -21.74 -16.67 3.36
C ILE A 204 -20.55 -17.53 2.92
N GLY A 205 -19.68 -16.99 2.06
CA GLY A 205 -18.41 -17.62 1.68
C GLY A 205 -17.28 -17.19 2.59
N LEU A 206 -16.71 -18.12 3.35
CA LEU A 206 -15.48 -17.92 4.12
C LEU A 206 -14.32 -18.55 3.37
N ILE A 207 -13.39 -17.70 2.92
CA ILE A 207 -12.36 -18.09 1.95
C ILE A 207 -10.98 -18.05 2.62
N LEU A 208 -10.26 -19.17 2.54
CA LEU A 208 -8.82 -19.26 2.75
C LEU A 208 -8.14 -19.24 1.38
N SER A 209 -7.41 -18.17 1.09
CA SER A 209 -6.76 -17.95 -0.20
C SER A 209 -5.36 -18.57 -0.23
N ASP A 210 -5.16 -19.48 -1.18
CA ASP A 210 -3.84 -19.99 -1.59
C ASP A 210 -3.43 -19.46 -2.98
N VAL A 211 -4.01 -18.33 -3.41
CA VAL A 211 -3.79 -17.73 -4.74
C VAL A 211 -3.23 -16.33 -4.59
N ILE A 212 -2.17 -16.03 -5.33
CA ILE A 212 -1.54 -14.70 -5.36
C ILE A 212 -2.56 -13.61 -5.69
N GLY A 213 -2.60 -12.57 -4.86
CA GLY A 213 -3.47 -11.40 -5.00
C GLY A 213 -4.91 -11.59 -4.49
N ASP A 214 -5.22 -12.77 -3.93
CA ASP A 214 -6.52 -13.14 -3.37
C ASP A 214 -7.77 -12.89 -4.27
N PRO A 215 -7.73 -13.14 -5.61
CA PRO A 215 -8.89 -12.95 -6.48
C PRO A 215 -9.99 -13.98 -6.19
N MET A 216 -11.09 -13.54 -5.55
CA MET A 216 -12.18 -14.42 -5.08
C MET A 216 -12.85 -15.23 -6.21
N ASP A 217 -12.85 -14.73 -7.44
CA ASP A 217 -13.43 -15.39 -8.61
C ASP A 217 -12.53 -16.52 -9.17
N LEU A 218 -11.22 -16.47 -8.88
CA LEU A 218 -10.27 -17.52 -9.25
C LEU A 218 -10.12 -18.58 -8.17
N ILE A 219 -10.21 -18.22 -6.88
CA ILE A 219 -10.12 -19.17 -5.76
C ILE A 219 -11.23 -20.22 -5.90
N ALA A 220 -10.85 -21.48 -6.05
CA ALA A 220 -11.75 -22.59 -6.37
C ALA A 220 -12.68 -22.35 -7.59
N SER A 221 -12.31 -21.42 -8.48
CA SER A 221 -13.12 -20.93 -9.60
C SER A 221 -14.44 -20.26 -9.19
N GLY A 222 -14.45 -19.62 -8.02
CA GLY A 222 -15.51 -18.72 -7.56
C GLY A 222 -16.92 -19.32 -7.49
N PRO A 223 -17.16 -20.45 -6.80
CA PRO A 223 -18.48 -21.09 -6.76
C PRO A 223 -19.56 -20.22 -6.07
N THR A 224 -19.16 -19.31 -5.19
CA THR A 224 -20.04 -18.33 -4.52
C THR A 224 -19.88 -16.91 -5.07
N VAL A 225 -19.06 -16.72 -6.10
CA VAL A 225 -18.78 -15.43 -6.75
C VAL A 225 -19.41 -15.46 -8.14
N LEU A 226 -20.45 -14.66 -8.33
CA LEU A 226 -21.12 -14.56 -9.62
C LEU A 226 -20.14 -14.02 -10.67
N SER A 227 -19.97 -14.78 -11.75
CA SER A 227 -19.16 -14.38 -12.88
C SER A 227 -19.82 -14.92 -14.14
N LEU A 228 -19.98 -14.04 -15.13
CA LEU A 228 -20.50 -14.42 -16.44
C LEU A 228 -19.42 -15.23 -17.16
N SER A 229 -19.69 -16.53 -17.38
CA SER A 229 -18.87 -17.34 -18.29
C SER A 229 -19.11 -16.84 -19.71
N ASN A 230 -18.03 -16.45 -20.39
CA ASN A 230 -18.07 -16.05 -21.80
C ASN A 230 -17.79 -17.28 -22.68
N SER A 231 -18.82 -17.79 -23.35
CA SER A 231 -18.68 -18.89 -24.31
C SER A 231 -17.74 -18.53 -25.46
N GLN A 232 -17.70 -17.26 -25.88
CA GLN A 232 -16.81 -16.77 -26.94
C GLN A 232 -15.34 -16.96 -26.57
N GLU A 233 -14.97 -16.65 -25.32
CA GLU A 233 -13.61 -16.85 -24.81
C GLU A 233 -13.24 -18.35 -24.82
N CYS A 234 -14.20 -19.23 -24.52
CA CYS A 234 -13.98 -20.67 -24.61
C CYS A 234 -13.69 -21.11 -26.04
N TRP A 235 -14.44 -20.61 -27.02
CA TRP A 235 -14.22 -20.90 -28.44
C TRP A 235 -12.87 -20.39 -28.94
N GLU A 236 -12.47 -19.17 -28.55
CA GLU A 236 -11.15 -18.61 -28.87
C GLU A 236 -10.01 -19.48 -28.32
N ILE A 237 -10.15 -20.01 -27.10
CA ILE A 237 -9.18 -20.95 -26.53
C ILE A 237 -9.13 -22.24 -27.34
N PHE A 238 -10.29 -22.83 -27.69
CA PHE A 238 -10.30 -24.06 -28.49
C PHE A 238 -9.75 -23.88 -29.91
N GLU A 239 -9.93 -22.70 -30.51
CA GLU A 239 -9.36 -22.34 -31.81
C GLU A 239 -7.84 -22.17 -31.69
N LYS A 240 -7.36 -21.43 -30.70
CA LYS A 240 -5.93 -21.23 -30.42
C LYS A 240 -5.15 -22.55 -30.31
N TYR A 241 -5.78 -23.59 -29.76
CA TYR A 241 -5.15 -24.89 -29.55
C TYR A 241 -5.58 -25.96 -30.58
N ASP A 242 -6.23 -25.60 -31.69
CA ASP A 242 -6.67 -26.54 -32.74
C ASP A 242 -7.51 -27.72 -32.19
N LEU A 243 -8.47 -27.44 -31.31
CA LEU A 243 -9.38 -28.44 -30.71
C LEU A 243 -10.82 -28.32 -31.23
N CYS A 244 -11.17 -27.25 -31.94
CA CYS A 244 -12.53 -27.01 -32.44
C CYS A 244 -13.12 -28.14 -33.28
N SER A 245 -12.31 -28.97 -33.96
CA SER A 245 -12.78 -30.12 -34.75
C SER A 245 -12.92 -31.40 -33.90
N SER A 246 -12.10 -31.56 -32.86
CA SER A 246 -12.06 -32.73 -31.99
C SER A 246 -12.90 -32.62 -30.71
N LEU A 247 -13.58 -31.48 -30.50
CA LEU A 247 -14.44 -31.27 -29.33
C LEU A 247 -15.62 -32.27 -29.29
N PRO A 248 -15.83 -32.96 -28.15
CA PRO A 248 -17.01 -33.80 -27.92
C PRO A 248 -18.32 -33.04 -28.14
N SER A 249 -19.35 -33.73 -28.62
CA SER A 249 -20.67 -33.13 -28.84
C SER A 249 -21.30 -32.60 -27.55
N SER A 250 -21.07 -33.29 -26.43
CA SER A 250 -21.53 -32.88 -25.09
C SER A 250 -20.97 -31.51 -24.69
N VAL A 251 -19.69 -31.26 -24.96
CA VAL A 251 -19.03 -29.97 -24.66
C VAL A 251 -19.58 -28.86 -25.54
N ARG A 252 -19.79 -29.13 -26.84
CA ARG A 252 -20.39 -28.13 -27.76
C ARG A 252 -21.80 -27.75 -27.34
N GLU A 253 -22.60 -28.73 -26.93
CA GLU A 253 -23.97 -28.52 -26.45
C GLU A 253 -24.00 -27.56 -25.26
N VAL A 254 -23.17 -27.81 -24.24
CA VAL A 254 -23.06 -26.92 -23.07
C VAL A 254 -22.62 -25.50 -23.45
N LEU A 255 -21.68 -25.33 -24.40
CA LEU A 255 -21.24 -24.00 -24.83
C LEU A 255 -22.34 -23.25 -25.60
N ILE A 256 -23.11 -23.94 -26.45
CA ILE A 256 -24.25 -23.37 -27.16
C ILE A 256 -25.37 -23.00 -26.18
N GLU A 257 -25.60 -23.82 -25.16
CA GLU A 257 -26.54 -23.48 -24.08
C GLU A 257 -26.12 -22.19 -23.38
N ILE A 258 -24.85 -22.02 -23.03
CA ILE A 258 -24.35 -20.77 -22.41
C ILE A 258 -24.62 -19.54 -23.31
N GLU A 259 -24.50 -19.68 -24.64
CA GLU A 259 -24.81 -18.63 -25.62
C GLU A 259 -26.30 -18.32 -25.73
N THR A 260 -27.15 -19.34 -25.64
CA THR A 260 -28.58 -19.26 -25.95
C THR A 260 -29.48 -19.09 -24.72
N ASP A 261 -28.96 -19.36 -23.53
CA ASP A 261 -29.67 -19.34 -22.26
C ASP A 261 -30.21 -17.92 -21.96
N LYS A 262 -31.52 -17.76 -22.20
CA LYS A 262 -32.32 -16.59 -21.85
C LYS A 262 -32.48 -16.56 -20.33
N GLU A 263 -32.33 -15.39 -19.72
CA GLU A 263 -32.41 -15.21 -18.26
C GLU A 263 -33.51 -16.07 -17.61
N PRO A 264 -33.18 -16.93 -16.62
CA PRO A 264 -34.20 -17.62 -15.86
C PRO A 264 -35.10 -16.58 -15.17
N ALA A 265 -36.42 -16.77 -15.26
CA ALA A 265 -37.40 -15.83 -14.74
C ALA A 265 -37.22 -15.62 -13.22
N GLY A 266 -36.66 -14.47 -12.82
CA GLY A 266 -36.63 -14.00 -11.44
C GLY A 266 -35.27 -13.76 -10.79
N ILE A 267 -34.14 -14.13 -11.40
CA ILE A 267 -32.79 -13.80 -10.91
C ILE A 267 -32.00 -13.17 -12.05
N SER A 268 -31.66 -11.88 -11.92
CA SER A 268 -30.68 -11.30 -12.84
C SER A 268 -29.36 -12.04 -12.68
N ARG A 269 -28.68 -12.41 -13.78
CA ARG A 269 -27.34 -13.02 -13.75
C ARG A 269 -26.28 -12.18 -12.98
N THR A 270 -26.66 -10.98 -12.56
CA THR A 270 -25.83 -10.00 -11.84
C THR A 270 -26.25 -9.76 -10.38
N ASP A 271 -27.38 -10.34 -9.92
CA ASP A 271 -27.87 -10.12 -8.56
C ASP A 271 -27.10 -10.97 -7.54
N SER A 272 -26.08 -10.36 -6.95
CA SER A 272 -25.23 -10.94 -5.89
C SER A 272 -25.74 -10.64 -4.48
N SER A 273 -26.94 -10.07 -4.33
CA SER A 273 -27.42 -9.53 -3.06
C SER A 273 -27.58 -10.57 -1.94
N HIS A 274 -27.85 -11.84 -2.28
CA HIS A 274 -27.94 -12.94 -1.31
C HIS A 274 -26.59 -13.54 -0.93
N THR A 275 -25.50 -13.10 -1.54
CA THR A 275 -24.15 -13.62 -1.28
C THR A 275 -23.31 -12.62 -0.49
N TYR A 276 -22.44 -13.14 0.37
CA TYR A 276 -21.39 -12.38 1.04
C TYR A 276 -20.14 -13.23 1.12
N ASN A 277 -19.08 -12.79 0.46
CA ASN A 277 -17.80 -13.50 0.45
C ASN A 277 -16.77 -12.67 1.22
N VAL A 278 -16.00 -13.33 2.07
CA VAL A 278 -14.92 -12.72 2.84
C VAL A 278 -13.70 -13.64 2.84
N ILE A 279 -12.54 -13.05 2.59
CA ILE A 279 -11.26 -13.74 2.76
C ILE A 279 -10.92 -13.67 4.25
N ILE A 280 -10.91 -14.83 4.91
CA ILE A 280 -10.63 -14.95 6.35
C ILE A 280 -9.20 -15.41 6.63
N GLY A 281 -8.48 -15.83 5.60
CA GLY A 281 -7.07 -16.16 5.65
C GLY A 281 -6.42 -15.93 4.29
N SER A 282 -5.28 -15.24 4.30
CA SER A 282 -4.44 -15.02 3.13
C SER A 282 -3.00 -14.74 3.54
N ASN A 283 -2.11 -14.67 2.57
CA ASN A 283 -0.72 -14.36 2.81
C ASN A 283 -0.55 -12.96 3.43
N THR A 284 -1.35 -11.99 3.00
CA THR A 284 -1.39 -10.63 3.56
C THR A 284 -1.66 -10.65 5.07
N LEU A 285 -2.68 -11.38 5.52
CA LEU A 285 -3.02 -11.51 6.94
C LEU A 285 -1.91 -12.21 7.74
N ALA A 286 -1.25 -13.22 7.14
CA ALA A 286 -0.10 -13.86 7.75
C ALA A 286 1.10 -12.90 7.91
N LEU A 287 1.38 -12.07 6.90
CA LEU A 287 2.47 -11.09 6.96
C LEU A 287 2.18 -9.94 7.93
N GLU A 288 0.92 -9.51 8.08
CA GLU A 288 0.54 -8.52 9.09
C GLU A 288 0.83 -9.02 10.51
N ALA A 289 0.48 -10.27 10.80
CA ALA A 289 0.79 -10.90 12.09
C ALA A 289 2.30 -11.10 12.29
N ALA A 290 3.03 -11.49 11.24
CA ALA A 290 4.48 -11.57 11.26
C ALA A 290 5.12 -10.20 11.55
N SER A 291 4.61 -9.14 10.92
CA SER A 291 5.06 -7.75 11.10
C SER A 291 4.89 -7.29 12.54
N ALA A 292 3.70 -7.51 13.13
CA ALA A 292 3.43 -7.16 14.52
C ALA A 292 4.35 -7.93 15.49
N CYS A 293 4.63 -9.21 15.21
CA CYS A 293 5.57 -10.00 16.02
C CYS A 293 7.02 -9.49 15.88
N ALA A 294 7.45 -9.14 14.66
CA ALA A 294 8.78 -8.58 14.42
C ALA A 294 8.99 -7.24 15.18
N GLU A 295 7.98 -6.38 15.23
CA GLU A 295 8.01 -5.14 16.04
C GLU A 295 8.20 -5.43 17.53
N GLN A 296 7.44 -6.40 18.07
CA GLN A 296 7.55 -6.81 19.46
C GLN A 296 8.93 -7.37 19.81
N LEU A 297 9.59 -8.00 18.82
CA LEU A 297 10.94 -8.54 18.94
C LEU A 297 12.05 -7.49 18.68
N GLY A 298 11.68 -6.22 18.44
CA GLY A 298 12.62 -5.10 18.32
C GLY A 298 13.17 -4.87 16.91
N PHE A 299 12.55 -5.45 15.88
CA PHE A 299 12.85 -5.14 14.49
C PHE A 299 11.91 -4.06 13.96
N LEU A 300 12.40 -3.27 13.01
CA LEU A 300 11.53 -2.50 12.11
C LEU A 300 11.05 -3.43 10.99
N PRO A 301 9.77 -3.82 10.93
CA PRO A 301 9.28 -4.62 9.83
C PRO A 301 9.07 -3.76 8.58
N ILE A 302 9.39 -4.33 7.41
CA ILE A 302 9.01 -3.79 6.12
C ILE A 302 8.40 -4.93 5.32
N VAL A 303 7.09 -4.88 5.12
CA VAL A 303 6.38 -5.80 4.22
C VAL A 303 6.66 -5.36 2.78
N LEU A 304 7.40 -6.19 2.07
CA LEU A 304 7.81 -6.03 0.69
C LEU A 304 6.62 -6.29 -0.26
N SER A 305 6.07 -7.50 -0.22
CA SER A 305 4.94 -7.92 -1.05
C SER A 305 4.35 -9.24 -0.54
N PRO A 306 3.02 -9.44 -0.57
CA PRO A 306 2.37 -10.75 -0.37
C PRO A 306 2.26 -11.57 -1.66
N ALA A 307 2.85 -11.11 -2.76
CA ALA A 307 2.64 -11.62 -4.12
C ALA A 307 3.94 -11.98 -4.86
N VAL A 308 5.03 -12.28 -4.15
CA VAL A 308 6.30 -12.71 -4.78
C VAL A 308 6.07 -13.96 -5.63
N CYS A 309 6.46 -13.90 -6.90
CA CYS A 309 6.29 -15.00 -7.84
C CYS A 309 7.44 -15.07 -8.83
N GLY A 310 7.39 -16.03 -9.75
CA GLY A 310 8.45 -16.24 -10.74
C GLY A 310 9.50 -17.24 -10.27
N GLU A 311 10.54 -17.39 -11.08
CA GLU A 311 11.51 -18.46 -10.92
C GLU A 311 12.47 -18.16 -9.76
N VAL A 312 12.76 -19.18 -8.94
CA VAL A 312 13.49 -19.06 -7.68
C VAL A 312 14.90 -18.44 -7.84
N GLN A 313 15.57 -18.62 -8.98
CA GLN A 313 16.84 -17.94 -9.28
C GLN A 313 16.68 -16.43 -9.30
N ALA A 314 15.70 -15.88 -10.02
CA ALA A 314 15.45 -14.45 -10.06
C ALA A 314 15.04 -13.90 -8.69
N VAL A 315 14.16 -14.63 -7.99
CA VAL A 315 13.72 -14.28 -6.63
C VAL A 315 14.91 -14.26 -5.65
N SER A 316 15.80 -15.26 -5.72
CA SER A 316 16.99 -15.34 -4.85
C SER A 316 17.95 -14.18 -5.09
N HIS A 317 18.12 -13.78 -6.35
CA HIS A 317 18.98 -12.66 -6.71
C HIS A 317 18.42 -11.33 -6.17
N LEU A 318 17.09 -11.13 -6.25
CA LEU A 318 16.45 -9.96 -5.66
C LEU A 318 16.69 -9.88 -4.14
N TYR A 319 16.51 -10.98 -3.40
CA TYR A 319 16.80 -11.01 -1.96
C TYR A 319 18.28 -10.76 -1.67
N GLY A 320 19.19 -11.33 -2.45
CA GLY A 320 20.63 -11.07 -2.33
C GLY A 320 20.98 -9.59 -2.53
N LEU A 321 20.34 -8.91 -3.48
CA LEU A 321 20.49 -7.47 -3.69
C LEU A 321 19.90 -6.65 -2.53
N LEU A 322 18.70 -6.99 -2.06
CA LEU A 322 18.05 -6.30 -0.94
C LEU A 322 18.84 -6.43 0.36
N ILE A 323 19.38 -7.62 0.65
CA ILE A 323 20.23 -7.86 1.82
C ILE A 323 21.49 -6.98 1.75
N ARG A 324 22.17 -6.93 0.60
CA ARG A 324 23.35 -6.05 0.41
C ARG A 324 22.99 -4.58 0.54
N PHE A 325 21.90 -4.16 -0.08
CA PHE A 325 21.41 -2.80 -0.02
C PHE A 325 21.14 -2.39 1.43
N ALA A 326 20.42 -3.23 2.17
CA ALA A 326 20.13 -3.01 3.58
C ALA A 326 21.40 -2.98 4.43
N CYS A 327 22.35 -3.88 4.24
CA CYS A 327 23.62 -3.84 4.97
C CYS A 327 24.45 -2.59 4.67
N GLN A 328 24.47 -2.12 3.41
CA GLN A 328 25.17 -0.88 3.04
C GLN A 328 24.47 0.39 3.55
N ALA A 329 23.14 0.39 3.65
CA ALA A 329 22.38 1.48 4.26
C ALA A 329 22.78 1.73 5.71
N LEU A 330 23.35 0.73 6.38
CA LEU A 330 23.83 0.84 7.76
C LEU A 330 25.26 1.40 7.85
N LEU A 331 25.98 1.62 6.74
CA LEU A 331 27.34 2.14 6.70
C LEU A 331 27.44 3.65 6.38
N PRO A 332 28.53 4.31 6.79
CA PRO A 332 28.88 5.65 6.30
C PRO A 332 29.09 5.61 4.78
N GLY A 333 28.26 6.33 4.03
CA GLY A 333 28.27 6.34 2.56
C GLY A 333 27.00 5.78 1.91
N GLY A 334 26.18 5.04 2.67
CA GLY A 334 24.90 4.50 2.20
C GLY A 334 25.04 3.46 1.08
N PRO A 335 23.92 2.99 0.53
CA PRO A 335 23.92 1.99 -0.53
C PRO A 335 24.32 2.58 -1.88
N SER A 336 25.05 1.78 -2.67
CA SER A 336 25.48 2.20 -4.01
C SER A 336 24.31 2.40 -4.97
N ALA A 337 24.42 3.41 -5.85
CA ALA A 337 23.42 3.68 -6.88
C ALA A 337 23.18 2.49 -7.84
N HIS A 338 24.20 1.66 -8.05
CA HIS A 338 24.11 0.46 -8.88
C HIS A 338 23.18 -0.60 -8.26
N LEU A 339 23.29 -0.85 -6.95
CA LEU A 339 22.37 -1.77 -6.26
C LEU A 339 20.93 -1.31 -6.36
N ARG A 340 20.68 -0.01 -6.15
CA ARG A 340 19.35 0.58 -6.31
C ARG A 340 18.78 0.33 -7.70
N ALA A 341 19.57 0.58 -8.75
CA ALA A 341 19.15 0.37 -10.13
C ALA A 341 18.84 -1.11 -10.43
N ALA A 342 19.69 -2.03 -9.97
CA ALA A 342 19.49 -3.47 -10.16
C ALA A 342 18.20 -3.97 -9.50
N ILE A 343 17.90 -3.51 -8.27
CA ILE A 343 16.66 -3.88 -7.57
C ILE A 343 15.43 -3.37 -8.31
N LEU A 344 15.44 -2.11 -8.77
CA LEU A 344 14.32 -1.51 -9.50
C LEU A 344 14.08 -2.17 -10.87
N GLN A 345 15.14 -2.68 -11.50
CA GLN A 345 15.03 -3.39 -12.77
C GLN A 345 14.49 -4.82 -12.61
N LEU A 346 15.01 -5.58 -11.64
CA LEU A 346 14.66 -6.98 -11.44
C LEU A 346 13.28 -7.15 -10.80
N GLY A 347 12.89 -6.21 -9.93
CA GLY A 347 11.63 -6.23 -9.23
C GLY A 347 10.46 -6.71 -10.09
N PRO A 348 10.05 -5.96 -11.13
CA PRO A 348 8.89 -6.29 -11.97
C PRO A 348 8.83 -7.75 -12.48
N GLU A 349 9.96 -8.41 -12.68
CA GLU A 349 10.04 -9.78 -13.20
C GLU A 349 9.64 -10.86 -12.17
N VAL A 350 9.70 -10.56 -10.86
CA VAL A 350 9.42 -11.52 -9.78
C VAL A 350 8.07 -11.31 -9.07
N GLY A 351 7.06 -10.85 -9.81
CA GLY A 351 5.69 -10.67 -9.29
C GLY A 351 5.46 -9.38 -8.51
N VAL A 352 6.26 -8.36 -8.82
CA VAL A 352 6.38 -7.10 -8.06
C VAL A 352 5.69 -5.87 -8.71
N PRO A 353 4.86 -5.94 -9.78
CA PRO A 353 4.48 -4.72 -10.49
C PRO A 353 3.68 -3.69 -9.66
N ASP A 354 3.10 -4.09 -8.52
CA ASP A 354 2.42 -3.20 -7.56
C ASP A 354 3.26 -2.84 -6.31
N TRP A 355 4.49 -3.34 -6.18
CA TRP A 355 5.39 -3.04 -5.06
C TRP A 355 6.05 -1.68 -5.29
N ASP A 356 5.85 -0.75 -4.35
CA ASP A 356 6.61 0.50 -4.31
C ASP A 356 8.04 0.25 -3.80
N LEU A 357 8.88 -0.28 -4.68
CA LEU A 357 10.29 -0.54 -4.41
C LEU A 357 11.02 0.76 -4.05
N PHE A 358 10.64 1.89 -4.62
CA PHE A 358 11.26 3.17 -4.31
C PHE A 358 11.06 3.55 -2.83
N ARG A 359 9.82 3.46 -2.34
CA ARG A 359 9.50 3.68 -0.93
C ARG A 359 10.14 2.64 -0.01
N THR A 360 10.20 1.39 -0.46
CA THR A 360 10.85 0.31 0.29
C THR A 360 12.32 0.62 0.51
N LEU A 361 13.05 0.94 -0.56
CA LEU A 361 14.48 1.26 -0.49
C LEU A 361 14.73 2.51 0.37
N LYS A 362 13.88 3.53 0.25
CA LYS A 362 13.94 4.71 1.13
C LYS A 362 13.74 4.36 2.60
N SER A 363 12.78 3.49 2.91
CA SER A 363 12.49 3.05 4.29
C SER A 363 13.65 2.24 4.87
N ILE A 364 14.34 1.45 4.03
CA ILE A 364 15.56 0.74 4.41
C ILE A 364 16.71 1.72 4.71
N GLU A 365 16.87 2.77 3.89
CA GLU A 365 17.89 3.81 4.09
C GLU A 365 17.68 4.67 5.34
N GLU A 366 16.42 4.94 5.68
CA GLU A 366 16.06 5.70 6.89
C GLU A 366 16.17 4.83 8.17
N CYS A 367 16.37 3.52 8.04
CA CYS A 367 16.44 2.61 9.16
C CYS A 367 17.76 2.75 9.93
N THR A 368 17.65 2.98 11.23
CA THR A 368 18.78 3.08 12.18
C THR A 368 18.86 1.91 13.16
N GLY A 369 17.93 0.95 13.07
CA GLY A 369 17.81 -0.19 13.98
C GLY A 369 18.00 -1.55 13.27
N SER A 370 17.63 -2.63 13.96
CA SER A 370 17.50 -3.94 13.36
C SER A 370 16.30 -3.98 12.40
N LEU A 371 16.44 -4.67 11.28
CA LEU A 371 15.47 -4.66 10.19
C LEU A 371 14.89 -6.07 9.96
N CYS A 372 13.59 -6.14 9.67
CA CYS A 372 12.92 -7.37 9.25
C CYS A 372 12.19 -7.12 7.92
N LEU A 373 12.72 -7.64 6.82
CA LEU A 373 11.99 -7.62 5.54
C LEU A 373 11.07 -8.85 5.46
N LEU A 374 9.80 -8.60 5.18
CA LEU A 374 8.74 -9.59 5.13
C LEU A 374 8.17 -9.68 3.72
N SER A 375 7.97 -10.88 3.23
CA SER A 375 7.33 -11.10 1.94
C SER A 375 6.65 -12.45 1.95
N GLY A 376 5.73 -12.65 1.02
CA GLY A 376 5.18 -13.96 0.74
C GLY A 376 4.66 -14.03 -0.69
N GLY A 377 4.19 -15.22 -1.04
CA GLY A 377 3.82 -15.55 -2.41
C GLY A 377 4.18 -16.99 -2.72
N GLU A 378 4.37 -17.31 -3.99
CA GLU A 378 4.59 -18.68 -4.45
C GLU A 378 5.59 -18.74 -5.61
N PRO A 379 6.91 -18.73 -5.32
CA PRO A 379 7.94 -18.92 -6.33
C PRO A 379 7.86 -20.29 -7.02
N THR A 380 8.48 -20.42 -8.19
CA THR A 380 8.55 -21.68 -8.92
C THR A 380 9.99 -22.14 -9.11
N VAL A 381 10.21 -23.46 -9.06
CA VAL A 381 11.51 -24.08 -9.36
C VAL A 381 11.43 -24.81 -10.68
N GLN A 382 12.44 -24.60 -11.53
CA GLN A 382 12.61 -25.42 -12.71
C GLN A 382 13.29 -26.75 -12.35
N LEU A 383 12.57 -27.85 -12.56
CA LEU A 383 13.09 -29.20 -12.32
C LEU A 383 13.98 -29.64 -13.49
N GLN A 384 15.28 -29.84 -13.20
CA GLN A 384 16.28 -30.34 -14.14
C GLN A 384 16.93 -31.65 -13.65
N GLY A 385 16.99 -31.86 -12.34
CA GLY A 385 17.58 -33.02 -11.69
C GLY A 385 16.57 -34.06 -11.18
N LYS A 386 17.10 -35.05 -10.45
CA LYS A 386 16.32 -36.12 -9.79
C LYS A 386 16.41 -36.06 -8.26
N GLY A 387 16.97 -34.98 -7.73
CA GLY A 387 17.11 -34.74 -6.30
C GLY A 387 15.78 -34.54 -5.59
N LYS A 388 15.87 -34.47 -4.27
CA LYS A 388 14.74 -34.19 -3.38
C LYS A 388 14.88 -32.77 -2.82
N GLY A 389 13.81 -32.00 -2.90
CA GLY A 389 13.82 -30.61 -2.43
C GLY A 389 12.49 -29.92 -2.69
N GLY A 390 12.41 -28.65 -2.31
CA GLY A 390 11.28 -27.79 -2.61
C GLY A 390 11.75 -26.36 -2.92
N ARG A 391 10.79 -25.52 -3.33
CA ARG A 391 11.06 -24.15 -3.75
C ARG A 391 11.62 -23.28 -2.62
N ASN A 392 11.15 -23.49 -1.39
CA ASN A 392 11.59 -22.70 -0.25
C ASN A 392 13.00 -23.08 0.19
N GLN A 393 13.30 -24.38 0.21
CA GLN A 393 14.66 -24.91 0.46
C GLN A 393 15.63 -24.46 -0.63
N GLU A 394 15.24 -24.58 -1.90
CA GLU A 394 16.09 -24.15 -3.02
C GLU A 394 16.33 -22.63 -2.99
N LEU A 395 15.31 -21.83 -2.67
CA LEU A 395 15.42 -20.39 -2.50
C LEU A 395 16.40 -20.03 -1.38
N ALA A 396 16.27 -20.64 -0.20
CA ALA A 396 17.18 -20.41 0.92
C ALA A 396 18.64 -20.73 0.56
N LEU A 397 18.87 -21.85 -0.14
CA LEU A 397 20.21 -22.25 -0.56
C LEU A 397 20.79 -21.29 -1.62
N ARG A 398 19.97 -20.86 -2.60
CA ARG A 398 20.40 -19.93 -3.65
C ARG A 398 20.70 -18.54 -3.10
N VAL A 399 19.94 -18.04 -2.13
CA VAL A 399 20.26 -16.77 -1.44
C VAL A 399 21.63 -16.86 -0.78
N ALA A 400 21.95 -17.96 -0.10
CA ALA A 400 23.28 -18.15 0.50
C ALA A 400 24.41 -18.17 -0.54
N VAL A 401 24.18 -18.86 -1.67
CA VAL A 401 25.13 -18.91 -2.80
C VAL A 401 25.33 -17.52 -3.42
N ASP A 402 24.24 -16.79 -3.68
CA ASP A 402 24.30 -15.43 -4.22
C ASP A 402 25.10 -14.51 -3.29
N LEU A 403 24.82 -14.54 -1.98
CA LEU A 403 25.55 -13.76 -0.96
C LEU A 403 27.04 -14.10 -0.91
N SER A 404 27.40 -15.38 -1.07
CA SER A 404 28.80 -15.83 -1.06
C SER A 404 29.57 -15.50 -2.35
N GLN A 405 28.91 -15.45 -3.51
CA GLN A 405 29.57 -15.25 -4.82
C GLN A 405 29.62 -13.78 -5.25
N GLY A 406 28.67 -12.95 -4.80
CA GLY A 406 28.65 -11.53 -5.16
C GLY A 406 29.59 -10.67 -4.31
N MET A 407 29.36 -9.35 -4.35
CA MET A 407 30.10 -8.39 -3.50
C MET A 407 29.99 -8.82 -2.03
N PRO A 408 31.11 -8.88 -1.29
CA PRO A 408 31.10 -9.22 0.13
C PRO A 408 30.14 -8.30 0.88
N LEU A 409 29.42 -8.88 1.84
CA LEU A 409 28.68 -8.05 2.78
C LEU A 409 29.69 -7.15 3.51
N PRO A 410 29.34 -5.87 3.73
CA PRO A 410 30.28 -4.96 4.35
C PRO A 410 30.69 -5.46 5.74
N ALA A 411 31.98 -5.38 6.05
CA ALA A 411 32.47 -5.72 7.38
C ALA A 411 31.82 -4.81 8.42
N GLY A 412 31.05 -5.39 9.34
CA GLY A 412 30.31 -4.63 10.35
C GLY A 412 29.62 -5.54 11.36
N SER A 413 29.17 -4.95 12.46
CA SER A 413 28.50 -5.61 13.58
C SER A 413 27.03 -5.91 13.24
N HIS A 414 26.81 -6.84 12.29
CA HIS A 414 25.47 -7.23 11.86
C HIS A 414 25.37 -8.74 11.65
N GLU A 415 24.33 -9.35 12.20
CA GLU A 415 23.93 -10.73 11.91
C GLU A 415 22.80 -10.71 10.89
N VAL A 416 22.90 -11.57 9.86
CA VAL A 416 21.92 -11.67 8.78
C VAL A 416 21.39 -13.10 8.71
N LEU A 417 20.07 -13.22 8.64
CA LEU A 417 19.38 -14.50 8.49
C LEU A 417 18.30 -14.38 7.42
N PHE A 418 18.26 -15.36 6.52
CA PHE A 418 17.17 -15.54 5.58
C PHE A 418 16.36 -16.79 5.93
N LEU A 419 15.03 -16.73 5.85
CA LEU A 419 14.15 -17.88 5.95
C LEU A 419 13.15 -17.85 4.79
N SER A 420 12.83 -19.02 4.26
CA SER A 420 11.76 -19.21 3.28
C SER A 420 11.03 -20.49 3.66
N LEU A 421 9.71 -20.38 3.89
CA LEU A 421 8.91 -21.39 4.56
C LEU A 421 7.47 -21.44 4.02
N GLY A 422 7.01 -22.63 3.64
CA GLY A 422 5.62 -22.93 3.26
C GLY A 422 4.70 -22.98 4.48
N THR A 423 3.56 -22.29 4.40
CA THR A 423 2.61 -22.16 5.52
C THR A 423 1.82 -23.42 5.81
N ASP A 424 1.79 -24.38 4.88
CA ASP A 424 1.23 -25.74 5.07
C ASP A 424 2.15 -26.68 5.85
N GLY A 425 3.39 -26.25 6.07
CA GLY A 425 4.41 -27.00 6.78
C GLY A 425 5.17 -27.99 5.90
N GLN A 426 4.99 -27.92 4.58
CA GLN A 426 5.67 -28.76 3.60
C GLN A 426 6.29 -27.91 2.49
N ASP A 427 7.38 -28.40 1.91
CA ASP A 427 8.06 -27.76 0.80
C ASP A 427 8.56 -28.83 -0.16
N GLY A 428 7.91 -28.92 -1.33
CA GLY A 428 8.06 -30.05 -2.22
C GLY A 428 7.63 -31.38 -1.57
N PRO A 429 8.13 -32.53 -2.05
CA PRO A 429 7.84 -33.84 -1.47
C PRO A 429 8.69 -34.11 -0.21
N THR A 430 8.69 -33.20 0.77
CA THR A 430 9.54 -33.26 1.97
C THR A 430 8.75 -33.07 3.27
N ASP A 431 9.35 -33.43 4.40
CA ASP A 431 8.77 -33.25 5.74
C ASP A 431 9.15 -31.89 6.38
N SER A 432 9.69 -30.97 5.57
CA SER A 432 10.14 -29.64 6.00
C SER A 432 9.26 -28.59 5.38
N ALA A 433 8.95 -27.53 6.13
CA ALA A 433 8.29 -26.34 5.62
C ALA A 433 9.23 -25.52 4.71
N GLY A 434 10.53 -25.72 4.84
CA GLY A 434 11.53 -24.97 4.09
C GLY A 434 12.88 -25.00 4.79
N ALA A 435 13.65 -23.93 4.66
CA ALA A 435 14.95 -23.82 5.31
C ALA A 435 15.29 -22.37 5.69
N LEU A 436 16.27 -22.24 6.58
CA LEU A 436 16.95 -20.99 6.88
C LEU A 436 18.37 -21.02 6.31
N SER A 437 18.90 -19.84 5.98
CA SER A 437 20.27 -19.67 5.53
C SER A 437 20.92 -18.40 6.07
N GLU A 438 22.23 -18.48 6.27
CA GLU A 438 23.08 -17.39 6.77
C GLU A 438 24.21 -17.14 5.75
N PRO A 439 24.80 -15.93 5.70
CA PRO A 439 25.87 -15.63 4.75
C PRO A 439 27.08 -16.59 4.81
N SER A 440 27.39 -17.13 6.00
CA SER A 440 28.50 -18.07 6.20
C SER A 440 28.20 -19.51 5.77
N LEU A 441 26.96 -19.83 5.39
CA LEU A 441 26.51 -21.20 5.11
C LEU A 441 27.36 -21.87 4.02
N VAL A 442 27.67 -21.18 2.92
CA VAL A 442 28.44 -21.76 1.80
C VAL A 442 29.85 -22.15 2.24
N GLN A 443 30.54 -21.27 2.97
CA GLN A 443 31.88 -21.55 3.50
C GLN A 443 31.87 -22.74 4.47
N GLN A 444 30.88 -22.78 5.36
CA GLN A 444 30.73 -23.89 6.32
C GLN A 444 30.39 -25.21 5.61
N ALA A 445 29.56 -25.17 4.57
CA ALA A 445 29.18 -26.34 3.79
C ALA A 445 30.39 -26.95 3.07
N ILE A 446 31.21 -26.11 2.43
CA ILE A 446 32.44 -26.55 1.77
C ILE A 446 33.41 -27.17 2.78
N ALA A 447 33.53 -26.58 3.98
CA ALA A 447 34.34 -27.15 5.07
C ALA A 447 33.83 -28.52 5.56
N GLN A 448 32.54 -28.81 5.38
CA GLN A 448 31.92 -30.12 5.65
C GLN A 448 31.94 -31.06 4.43
N GLY A 449 32.56 -30.67 3.31
CA GLY A 449 32.62 -31.46 2.07
C GLY A 449 31.34 -31.42 1.23
N LEU A 450 30.43 -30.47 1.49
CA LEU A 450 29.18 -30.28 0.74
C LEU A 450 29.35 -29.10 -0.23
N ASN A 451 29.16 -29.33 -1.53
CA ASN A 451 29.18 -28.27 -2.54
C ASN A 451 27.76 -27.83 -2.91
N PRO A 452 27.27 -26.65 -2.46
CA PRO A 452 25.90 -26.18 -2.76
C PRO A 452 25.52 -26.20 -4.24
N SER A 453 26.48 -25.93 -5.13
CA SER A 453 26.21 -25.83 -6.58
C SER A 453 25.82 -27.17 -7.20
N ASP A 454 26.37 -28.28 -6.68
CA ASP A 454 26.08 -29.62 -7.19
C ASP A 454 24.67 -30.08 -6.79
N PHE A 455 24.26 -29.76 -5.55
CA PHE A 455 22.90 -30.04 -5.07
C PHE A 455 21.86 -29.19 -5.80
N LEU A 456 22.12 -27.90 -6.03
CA LEU A 456 21.22 -27.02 -6.78
C LEU A 456 21.00 -27.50 -8.22
N LYS A 457 22.07 -27.90 -8.94
CA LYS A 457 21.96 -28.46 -10.30
C LYS A 457 21.12 -29.73 -10.36
N ASN A 458 21.07 -30.49 -9.28
CA ASN A 458 20.27 -31.71 -9.19
C ASN A 458 18.90 -31.51 -8.51
N ASN A 459 18.50 -30.27 -8.18
CA ASN A 459 17.30 -29.97 -7.38
C ASN A 459 17.23 -30.78 -6.05
N ASP A 460 18.37 -30.92 -5.37
CA ASP A 460 18.54 -31.79 -4.19
C ASP A 460 18.76 -31.01 -2.88
N SER A 461 18.03 -29.90 -2.72
CA SER A 461 18.18 -28.99 -1.57
C SER A 461 17.84 -29.64 -0.23
N TYR A 462 16.93 -30.62 -0.18
CA TYR A 462 16.60 -31.34 1.06
C TYR A 462 17.76 -32.18 1.57
N SER A 463 18.42 -32.91 0.66
CA SER A 463 19.57 -33.75 1.01
C SER A 463 20.75 -32.89 1.45
N PHE A 464 20.95 -31.73 0.81
CA PHE A 464 21.94 -30.74 1.24
C PHE A 464 21.70 -30.31 2.69
N PHE A 465 20.51 -29.78 3.00
CA PHE A 465 20.23 -29.26 4.35
C PHE A 465 20.16 -30.36 5.40
N SER A 466 19.75 -31.59 5.04
CA SER A 466 19.76 -32.74 5.94
C SER A 466 21.17 -33.12 6.38
N GLN A 467 22.15 -33.02 5.47
CA GLN A 467 23.55 -33.31 5.77
C GLN A 467 24.23 -32.12 6.47
N PHE A 468 23.95 -30.89 6.00
CA PHE A 468 24.57 -29.68 6.52
C PHE A 468 24.21 -29.45 8.00
N SER A 469 25.25 -29.38 8.85
CA SER A 469 25.10 -29.11 10.28
C SER A 469 24.11 -30.03 11.01
N GLY A 470 23.89 -31.24 10.46
CA GLY A 470 22.98 -32.25 11.00
C GLY A 470 21.50 -31.88 10.89
N GLY A 471 21.08 -31.18 9.83
CA GLY A 471 19.66 -30.88 9.59
C GLY A 471 19.11 -29.66 10.33
N ARG A 472 19.95 -28.94 11.09
CA ARG A 472 19.52 -27.82 11.95
C ARG A 472 18.91 -26.63 11.21
N CYS A 473 19.23 -26.48 9.92
CA CYS A 473 18.71 -25.43 9.06
C CYS A 473 17.36 -25.78 8.42
N LEU A 474 16.91 -27.04 8.49
CA LEU A 474 15.56 -27.42 8.09
C LEU A 474 14.56 -26.97 9.16
N ILE A 475 13.45 -26.40 8.71
CA ILE A 475 12.36 -26.01 9.60
C ILE A 475 11.20 -26.99 9.42
N ARG A 476 10.99 -27.83 10.44
CA ARG A 476 9.93 -28.84 10.45
C ARG A 476 8.82 -28.39 11.40
N THR A 477 7.76 -27.83 10.85
CA THR A 477 6.57 -27.45 11.63
C THR A 477 5.61 -28.62 11.84
N GLY A 478 5.72 -29.66 11.01
CA GLY A 478 4.64 -30.62 10.81
C GLY A 478 3.48 -29.99 10.03
N LEU A 479 2.43 -30.79 9.78
CA LEU A 479 1.25 -30.34 9.05
C LEU A 479 0.52 -29.25 9.84
N THR A 480 0.48 -28.04 9.28
CA THR A 480 -0.11 -26.88 9.96
C THR A 480 -1.64 -26.86 9.85
N GLY A 481 -2.20 -27.53 8.83
CA GLY A 481 -3.64 -27.57 8.55
C GLY A 481 -4.20 -26.26 7.98
N THR A 482 -3.34 -25.42 7.42
CA THR A 482 -3.67 -24.20 6.66
C THR A 482 -2.75 -24.09 5.46
N ASN A 483 -3.07 -23.25 4.47
CA ASN A 483 -2.17 -22.94 3.37
C ASN A 483 -2.53 -21.57 2.79
N VAL A 484 -1.60 -20.63 2.92
CA VAL A 484 -1.66 -19.28 2.32
C VAL A 484 -0.36 -18.99 1.56
N MET A 485 0.18 -20.01 0.88
CA MET A 485 1.45 -19.99 0.14
C MET A 485 2.68 -19.91 1.07
N ASP A 486 3.75 -19.23 0.64
CA ASP A 486 5.02 -19.14 1.35
C ASP A 486 5.21 -17.81 2.09
N VAL A 487 6.03 -17.82 3.15
CA VAL A 487 6.51 -16.64 3.85
C VAL A 487 8.04 -16.61 3.80
N HIS A 488 8.58 -15.47 3.39
CA HIS A 488 10.01 -15.20 3.33
C HIS A 488 10.38 -14.07 4.31
N LEU A 489 11.47 -14.28 5.04
CA LEU A 489 11.96 -13.40 6.10
C LEU A 489 13.42 -13.08 5.84
N VAL A 490 13.78 -11.79 5.88
CA VAL A 490 15.16 -11.33 5.99
C VAL A 490 15.30 -10.60 7.32
N LEU A 491 16.07 -11.15 8.25
CA LEU A 491 16.40 -10.49 9.50
C LEU A 491 17.83 -9.94 9.41
N ILE A 492 18.00 -8.66 9.72
CA ILE A 492 19.29 -7.99 9.82
C ILE A 492 19.35 -7.39 11.21
N GLN A 493 20.04 -8.08 12.12
CA GLN A 493 20.20 -7.64 13.49
C GLN A 493 21.51 -6.87 13.63
N ARG A 494 21.43 -5.64 14.15
CA ARG A 494 22.62 -4.90 14.57
C ARG A 494 23.18 -5.56 15.84
N THR A 495 24.38 -6.14 15.77
CA THR A 495 25.10 -6.53 16.97
C THR A 495 25.69 -5.27 17.58
N CYS A 496 25.30 -4.97 18.81
CA CYS A 496 25.92 -3.91 19.57
C CYS A 496 27.25 -4.47 20.08
N ASP A 497 28.38 -3.91 19.62
CA ASP A 497 29.59 -4.00 20.42
C ASP A 497 29.27 -3.34 21.75
N SER A 498 29.27 -4.14 22.82
CA SER A 498 29.16 -3.69 24.19
C SER A 498 30.44 -2.92 24.57
N GLN A 499 30.67 -1.75 23.95
CA GLN A 499 31.54 -0.66 24.41
C GLN A 499 31.66 0.56 23.46
N SER A 500 30.89 0.70 22.37
CA SER A 500 30.80 2.00 21.68
C SER A 500 29.41 2.60 21.85
N MET A 501 29.30 3.62 22.71
CA MET A 501 28.12 4.48 22.71
C MET A 501 28.05 5.14 21.32
N ALA A 502 27.01 4.80 20.54
CA ALA A 502 26.74 5.45 19.26
C ALA A 502 26.79 6.97 19.45
N ALA A 503 27.57 7.66 18.61
CA ALA A 503 27.68 9.11 18.65
C ALA A 503 26.29 9.73 18.55
N ILE A 504 25.97 10.65 19.47
CA ILE A 504 24.66 11.29 19.51
C ILE A 504 24.56 12.19 18.28
N ARG A 505 23.65 11.90 17.35
CA ARG A 505 23.46 12.75 16.17
C ARG A 505 22.58 13.95 16.47
N LYS A 506 22.97 15.12 15.97
CA LYS A 506 22.23 16.38 16.12
C LYS A 506 22.20 17.19 14.83
N LYS A 507 21.00 17.62 14.42
CA LYS A 507 20.83 18.49 13.25
C LYS A 507 20.90 19.95 13.67
N LEU A 508 21.83 20.68 13.07
CA LEU A 508 22.03 22.12 13.24
C LEU A 508 21.75 22.83 11.91
N VAL A 509 20.90 23.86 11.93
CA VAL A 509 20.66 24.72 10.76
C VAL A 509 21.17 26.12 11.05
N ILE A 510 21.95 26.70 10.14
CA ILE A 510 22.44 28.08 10.24
C ILE A 510 21.63 29.01 9.33
N VAL A 511 21.20 30.16 9.85
CA VAL A 511 20.42 31.19 9.13
C VAL A 511 20.93 32.58 9.46
N GLY A 512 20.56 33.59 8.68
CA GLY A 512 21.07 34.95 8.79
C GLY A 512 21.32 35.58 7.43
N ASP A 513 21.57 36.88 7.40
CA ASP A 513 21.71 37.66 6.17
C ASP A 513 22.76 37.11 5.19
N GLY A 514 22.60 37.47 3.91
CA GLY A 514 23.63 37.24 2.91
C GLY A 514 24.97 37.86 3.35
N ALA A 515 26.08 37.18 3.06
CA ALA A 515 27.44 37.64 3.41
C ALA A 515 27.75 37.89 4.90
N CYS A 516 26.87 37.47 5.84
CA CYS A 516 27.13 37.62 7.27
C CYS A 516 28.13 36.60 7.85
N GLY A 517 28.67 35.68 7.04
CA GLY A 517 29.76 34.77 7.43
C GLY A 517 29.34 33.33 7.81
N LYS A 518 28.11 32.90 7.53
CA LYS A 518 27.59 31.55 7.84
C LYS A 518 28.47 30.42 7.30
N THR A 519 28.74 30.44 6.00
CA THR A 519 29.53 29.39 5.31
C THR A 519 30.98 29.37 5.79
N CYS A 520 31.60 30.54 6.00
CA CYS A 520 32.95 30.60 6.58
C CYS A 520 32.98 29.97 7.99
N LEU A 521 31.96 30.20 8.81
CA LEU A 521 31.85 29.62 10.14
C LEU A 521 31.74 28.08 10.09
N LEU A 522 30.87 27.54 9.24
CA LEU A 522 30.70 26.09 9.08
C LEU A 522 31.96 25.41 8.52
N ILE A 523 32.60 26.02 7.52
CA ILE A 523 33.79 25.46 6.88
C ILE A 523 34.99 25.48 7.83
N VAL A 524 35.20 26.57 8.57
CA VAL A 524 36.31 26.62 9.55
C VAL A 524 36.09 25.61 10.67
N PHE A 525 34.85 25.42 11.13
CA PHE A 525 34.57 24.41 12.14
C PHE A 525 34.76 22.97 11.63
N SER A 526 34.29 22.67 10.41
CA SER A 526 34.32 21.30 9.87
C SER A 526 35.65 20.91 9.21
N LYS A 527 36.37 21.86 8.61
CA LYS A 527 37.58 21.62 7.79
C LYS A 527 38.82 22.34 8.29
N ASP A 528 38.73 23.14 9.35
CA ASP A 528 39.82 23.93 9.93
C ASP A 528 40.51 24.90 8.93
N GLN A 529 39.82 25.27 7.84
CA GLN A 529 40.32 26.12 6.76
C GLN A 529 39.38 27.29 6.49
N PHE A 530 39.92 28.50 6.31
CA PHE A 530 39.13 29.67 5.94
C PHE A 530 39.04 29.81 4.41
N PRO A 531 37.83 29.92 3.83
CA PRO A 531 37.68 30.13 2.39
C PRO A 531 38.02 31.58 1.99
N GLU A 532 38.99 31.76 1.08
CA GLU A 532 39.38 33.10 0.59
C GLU A 532 38.47 33.63 -0.53
N VAL A 533 37.74 32.75 -1.22
CA VAL A 533 36.86 33.10 -2.33
C VAL A 533 35.40 33.16 -1.85
N TYR A 534 34.75 34.30 -2.07
CA TYR A 534 33.33 34.45 -1.77
C TYR A 534 32.46 33.81 -2.87
N VAL A 535 31.73 32.76 -2.52
CA VAL A 535 30.71 32.14 -3.36
C VAL A 535 29.38 32.14 -2.58
N PRO A 536 28.30 32.73 -3.10
CA PRO A 536 26.99 32.70 -2.44
C PRO A 536 26.43 31.27 -2.32
N THR A 537 26.02 30.89 -1.12
CA THR A 537 25.48 29.55 -0.83
C THR A 537 24.03 29.42 -1.28
N VAL A 538 23.70 28.28 -1.87
CA VAL A 538 22.30 27.87 -2.17
C VAL A 538 21.81 26.96 -1.05
N PHE A 539 22.32 25.73 -0.97
CA PHE A 539 22.17 24.78 0.14
C PHE A 539 23.35 23.83 0.14
N GLU A 540 24.00 23.64 1.28
CA GLU A 540 25.06 22.64 1.46
C GLU A 540 24.93 21.94 2.81
N ASN A 541 25.36 20.68 2.87
CA ASN A 541 25.34 19.88 4.08
C ASN A 541 26.77 19.46 4.43
N TYR A 542 27.17 19.66 5.68
CA TYR A 542 28.43 19.21 6.23
C TYR A 542 28.20 18.32 7.45
N VAL A 543 29.20 17.52 7.80
CA VAL A 543 29.21 16.71 9.02
C VAL A 543 30.45 17.09 9.81
N ALA A 544 30.30 17.26 11.12
CA ALA A 544 31.40 17.54 12.03
C ALA A 544 31.18 16.84 13.38
N ASP A 545 32.23 16.25 13.92
CA ASP A 545 32.21 15.61 15.23
C ASP A 545 32.66 16.60 16.31
N ILE A 546 31.98 16.59 17.44
CA ILE A 546 32.34 17.39 18.61
C ILE A 546 32.08 16.62 19.91
N GLU A 547 33.02 16.72 20.84
CA GLU A 547 32.83 16.20 22.19
C GLU A 547 32.34 17.32 23.11
N VAL A 548 31.16 17.14 23.71
CA VAL A 548 30.57 18.10 24.66
C VAL A 548 30.04 17.35 25.88
N ASP A 549 30.44 17.80 27.08
CA ASP A 549 30.03 17.23 28.37
C ASP A 549 30.24 15.69 28.44
N SER A 550 31.40 15.22 27.95
CA SER A 550 31.80 13.80 27.84
C SER A 550 30.89 12.94 26.95
N LYS A 551 30.21 13.56 25.98
CA LYS A 551 29.42 12.88 24.95
C LYS A 551 29.97 13.22 23.58
N GLN A 552 30.24 12.18 22.79
CA GLN A 552 30.55 12.33 21.37
C GLN A 552 29.25 12.63 20.61
N VAL A 553 29.24 13.76 19.91
CA VAL A 553 28.10 14.25 19.13
C VAL A 553 28.53 14.45 17.69
N GLU A 554 27.79 13.83 16.76
CA GLU A 554 27.94 14.05 15.32
C GLU A 554 26.92 15.13 14.91
N LEU A 555 27.41 16.29 14.46
CA LEU A 555 26.58 17.41 14.01
C LEU A 555 26.37 17.35 12.50
N ALA A 556 25.12 17.24 12.08
CA ALA A 556 24.71 17.50 10.70
C ALA A 556 24.46 19.00 10.52
N LEU A 557 25.37 19.68 9.81
CA LEU A 557 25.39 21.12 9.63
C LEU A 557 24.73 21.48 8.30
N TRP A 558 23.61 22.20 8.36
CA TRP A 558 22.84 22.63 7.19
C TRP A 558 23.10 24.11 6.92
N ASP A 559 23.83 24.40 5.84
CA ASP A 559 24.10 25.76 5.38
C ASP A 559 22.97 26.27 4.49
N THR A 560 22.55 27.52 4.72
CA THR A 560 21.40 28.11 4.02
C THR A 560 21.73 29.45 3.36
N ALA A 561 21.09 29.70 2.22
CA ALA A 561 21.13 31.00 1.55
C ALA A 561 20.51 32.10 2.42
N GLY A 562 21.21 33.22 2.58
CA GLY A 562 20.75 34.39 3.35
C GLY A 562 19.95 35.41 2.54
N GLN A 563 19.86 35.24 1.22
CA GLN A 563 19.16 36.13 0.31
C GLN A 563 17.65 35.85 0.32
N GLU A 564 16.86 36.90 0.11
CA GLU A 564 15.38 36.83 0.12
C GLU A 564 14.83 35.95 -1.01
N ASP A 565 15.56 35.83 -2.13
CA ASP A 565 15.21 34.97 -3.27
C ASP A 565 15.00 33.49 -2.88
N TYR A 566 15.57 33.08 -1.74
CA TYR A 566 15.48 31.72 -1.22
C TYR A 566 14.49 31.55 -0.06
N ASP A 567 13.70 32.57 0.29
CA ASP A 567 12.74 32.52 1.42
C ASP A 567 11.70 31.40 1.28
N ARG A 568 11.38 30.97 0.05
CA ARG A 568 10.48 29.83 -0.21
C ARG A 568 11.16 28.45 -0.15
N LEU A 569 12.47 28.41 -0.34
CA LEU A 569 13.25 27.16 -0.38
C LEU A 569 13.92 26.87 0.97
N ARG A 570 14.34 27.91 1.71
CA ARG A 570 14.97 27.79 3.03
C ARG A 570 14.16 26.93 4.01
N PRO A 571 12.81 27.03 4.03
CA PRO A 571 11.99 26.20 4.91
C PRO A 571 12.11 24.69 4.72
N LEU A 572 12.62 24.23 3.58
CA LEU A 572 12.88 22.81 3.33
C LEU A 572 14.01 22.26 4.22
N SER A 573 14.87 23.13 4.77
CA SER A 573 15.97 22.73 5.64
C SER A 573 15.56 22.58 7.12
N TYR A 574 14.41 23.13 7.52
CA TYR A 574 13.97 23.19 8.92
C TYR A 574 13.40 21.90 9.55
N PRO A 575 12.78 20.94 8.82
CA PRO A 575 12.27 19.71 9.43
C PRO A 575 13.32 18.98 10.28
N ASP A 576 12.92 18.52 11.46
CA ASP A 576 13.74 17.76 12.41
C ASP A 576 15.02 18.48 12.92
N THR A 577 15.04 19.81 12.89
CA THR A 577 16.17 20.60 13.43
C THR A 577 16.23 20.53 14.95
N ASP A 578 17.41 20.21 15.50
CA ASP A 578 17.65 20.15 16.96
C ASP A 578 18.08 21.51 17.55
N VAL A 579 18.79 22.34 16.78
CA VAL A 579 19.28 23.67 17.19
C VAL A 579 19.45 24.59 15.99
N ILE A 580 19.21 25.89 16.18
CA ILE A 580 19.39 26.93 15.17
C ILE A 580 20.59 27.81 15.55
N LEU A 581 21.50 28.03 14.61
CA LEU A 581 22.45 29.15 14.66
C LEU A 581 21.87 30.32 13.88
N MET A 582 21.59 31.41 14.56
CA MET A 582 21.05 32.63 13.95
C MET A 582 22.15 33.68 13.92
N CYS A 583 22.65 34.00 12.72
CA CYS A 583 23.87 34.76 12.53
C CYS A 583 23.61 36.19 12.03
N PHE A 584 24.37 37.12 12.58
CA PHE A 584 24.56 38.47 12.03
C PHE A 584 26.06 38.79 11.97
N SER A 585 26.42 39.90 11.36
CA SER A 585 27.81 40.33 11.21
C SER A 585 28.11 41.57 12.07
N ILE A 586 29.19 41.56 12.85
CA ILE A 586 29.55 42.67 13.76
C ILE A 586 29.87 43.96 13.00
N ASP A 587 30.36 43.86 11.76
CA ASP A 587 30.60 44.98 10.85
C ASP A 587 29.34 45.46 10.10
N SER A 588 28.17 44.89 10.38
CA SER A 588 26.91 45.25 9.71
C SER A 588 25.76 45.35 10.73
N PRO A 589 25.53 46.55 11.31
CA PRO A 589 24.41 46.79 12.22
C PRO A 589 23.04 46.43 11.63
N ASP A 590 22.82 46.66 10.33
CA ASP A 590 21.59 46.29 9.62
C ASP A 590 21.29 44.78 9.74
N SER A 591 22.33 43.93 9.68
CA SER A 591 22.16 42.48 9.83
C SER A 591 21.71 42.06 11.23
N LEU A 592 21.97 42.89 12.26
CA LEU A 592 21.43 42.72 13.61
C LEU A 592 19.97 43.18 13.68
N GLU A 593 19.60 44.28 13.00
CA GLU A 593 18.21 44.77 12.94
C GLU A 593 17.28 43.75 12.26
N ASN A 594 17.79 43.03 11.26
CA ASN A 594 17.03 41.96 10.56
C ASN A 594 16.74 40.73 11.43
N ILE A 595 17.45 40.53 12.55
CA ILE A 595 17.26 39.38 13.45
C ILE A 595 15.83 39.31 14.00
N PRO A 596 15.29 40.34 14.68
CA PRO A 596 13.92 40.32 15.19
C PRO A 596 12.87 40.53 14.10
N GLU A 597 13.20 41.20 12.98
CA GLU A 597 12.24 41.55 11.94
C GLU A 597 11.97 40.41 10.95
N LYS A 598 13.02 39.66 10.58
CA LYS A 598 12.95 38.61 9.56
C LYS A 598 13.22 37.22 10.13
N TRP A 599 14.41 37.03 10.69
CA TRP A 599 14.90 35.68 11.02
C TRP A 599 14.17 35.05 12.19
N THR A 600 13.84 35.84 13.22
CA THR A 600 13.12 35.34 14.39
C THR A 600 11.69 34.91 14.05
N PRO A 601 10.87 35.70 13.32
CA PRO A 601 9.54 35.25 12.87
C PRO A 601 9.60 33.99 12.00
N GLU A 602 10.54 33.91 11.05
CA GLU A 602 10.69 32.74 10.17
C GLU A 602 11.03 31.47 10.97
N VAL A 603 12.07 31.53 11.81
CA VAL A 603 12.49 30.38 12.61
C VAL A 603 11.41 29.97 13.61
N LYS A 604 10.75 30.91 14.29
CA LYS A 604 9.66 30.57 15.22
C LYS A 604 8.44 29.98 14.53
N HIS A 605 8.19 30.30 13.26
CA HIS A 605 7.12 29.72 12.46
C HIS A 605 7.40 28.25 12.11
N PHE A 606 8.60 27.94 11.63
CA PHE A 606 8.93 26.59 11.13
C PHE A 606 9.57 25.66 12.17
N CYS A 607 10.26 26.21 13.16
CA CYS A 607 10.98 25.49 14.21
C CYS A 607 10.46 25.86 15.62
N PRO A 608 9.17 25.63 15.93
CA PRO A 608 8.62 25.98 17.24
C PRO A 608 9.30 25.14 18.33
N ASN A 609 9.79 25.81 19.38
CA ASN A 609 10.49 25.21 20.53
C ASN A 609 11.90 24.63 20.25
N VAL A 610 12.51 24.98 19.12
CA VAL A 610 13.93 24.67 18.85
C VAL A 610 14.81 25.77 19.46
N PRO A 611 15.85 25.43 20.23
CA PRO A 611 16.74 26.44 20.82
C PRO A 611 17.48 27.21 19.72
N ILE A 612 17.57 28.53 19.90
CA ILE A 612 18.27 29.46 19.01
C ILE A 612 19.54 29.94 19.71
N ILE A 613 20.69 29.85 19.06
CA ILE A 613 21.92 30.53 19.46
C ILE A 613 22.09 31.75 18.56
N LEU A 614 22.13 32.95 19.14
CA LEU A 614 22.45 34.16 18.39
C LEU A 614 23.97 34.27 18.26
N VAL A 615 24.47 34.45 17.04
CA VAL A 615 25.91 34.46 16.73
C VAL A 615 26.30 35.75 16.03
N GLY A 616 27.21 36.51 16.63
CA GLY A 616 27.87 37.66 16.01
C GLY A 616 29.16 37.24 15.31
N ASN A 617 29.14 37.20 13.98
CA ASN A 617 30.31 36.85 13.17
C ASN A 617 31.23 38.06 12.93
N LYS A 618 32.44 37.78 12.43
CA LYS A 618 33.47 38.77 12.05
C LYS A 618 33.90 39.70 13.19
N LYS A 619 34.05 39.13 14.39
CA LYS A 619 34.50 39.85 15.59
C LYS A 619 35.83 40.60 15.42
N ASP A 620 36.70 40.13 14.54
CA ASP A 620 37.95 40.78 14.17
C ASP A 620 37.76 42.21 13.61
N LEU A 621 36.61 42.50 13.01
CA LEU A 621 36.33 43.79 12.38
C LEU A 621 35.84 44.88 13.35
N ARG A 622 35.57 44.54 14.63
CA ARG A 622 35.08 45.52 15.62
C ARG A 622 36.07 46.67 15.88
N ASN A 623 37.36 46.34 15.89
CA ASN A 623 38.45 47.29 16.12
C ASN A 623 39.22 47.60 14.83
N ASP A 624 38.69 47.20 13.66
CA ASP A 624 39.31 47.50 12.39
C ASP A 624 39.02 48.96 11.97
N GLU A 625 40.10 49.72 11.76
CA GLU A 625 40.03 51.14 11.43
C GLU A 625 39.40 51.41 10.06
N HIS A 626 39.43 50.46 9.13
CA HIS A 626 38.75 50.61 7.85
C HIS A 626 37.24 50.42 8.02
N THR A 627 36.80 49.35 8.68
CA THR A 627 35.38 49.10 9.00
C THR A 627 34.75 50.26 9.74
N ARG A 628 35.43 50.80 10.77
CA ARG A 628 34.92 51.96 11.53
C ARG A 628 34.73 53.20 10.66
N ARG A 629 35.66 53.46 9.72
CA ARG A 629 35.56 54.59 8.79
C ARG A 629 34.41 54.41 7.80
N GLU A 630 34.19 53.21 7.28
CA GLU A 630 33.08 52.93 6.36
C GLU A 630 31.73 53.05 7.05
N LEU A 631 31.56 52.48 8.24
CA LEU A 631 30.32 52.60 9.01
C LEU A 631 30.03 54.04 9.44
N ALA A 632 31.06 54.81 9.78
CA ALA A 632 30.90 56.23 10.12
C ALA A 632 30.31 57.06 8.97
N LYS A 633 30.55 56.70 7.70
CA LYS A 633 29.90 57.35 6.54
C LYS A 633 28.37 57.18 6.58
N MET A 634 27.90 56.07 7.13
CA MET A 634 26.48 55.75 7.31
C MET A 634 25.96 56.12 8.71
N LYS A 635 26.76 56.87 9.51
CA LYS A 635 26.46 57.22 10.91
C LYS A 635 26.23 55.99 11.81
N GLN A 636 26.91 54.90 11.51
CA GLN A 636 26.87 53.65 12.25
C GLN A 636 28.25 53.37 12.88
N GLU A 637 28.28 52.42 13.82
CA GLU A 637 29.50 51.85 14.40
C GLU A 637 29.37 50.31 14.47
N PRO A 638 30.48 49.55 14.55
CA PRO A 638 30.40 48.09 14.70
C PRO A 638 29.59 47.69 15.95
N VAL A 639 28.82 46.61 15.83
CA VAL A 639 27.95 46.11 16.91
C VAL A 639 28.75 45.81 18.18
N LYS A 640 28.33 46.36 19.31
CA LYS A 640 28.95 46.12 20.62
C LYS A 640 28.45 44.81 21.25
N PRO A 641 29.24 44.17 22.12
CA PRO A 641 28.83 42.93 22.78
C PRO A 641 27.52 43.04 23.58
N GLU A 642 27.26 44.19 24.19
CA GLU A 642 26.03 44.48 24.91
C GLU A 642 24.80 44.46 24.00
N GLU A 643 24.90 45.03 22.80
CA GLU A 643 23.79 45.06 21.83
C GLU A 643 23.40 43.64 21.37
N GLY A 644 24.40 42.77 21.14
CA GLY A 644 24.16 41.37 20.83
C GLY A 644 23.54 40.59 21.98
N ARG A 645 23.96 40.84 23.23
CA ARG A 645 23.34 40.25 24.43
C ARG A 645 21.89 40.70 24.61
N ASP A 646 21.62 41.99 24.43
CA ASP A 646 20.28 42.55 24.53
C ASP A 646 19.36 41.99 23.44
N MET A 647 19.87 41.81 22.22
CA MET A 647 19.13 41.17 21.14
C MET A 647 18.80 39.70 21.45
N ALA A 648 19.76 38.93 21.97
CA ALA A 648 19.52 37.54 22.36
C ALA A 648 18.42 37.42 23.41
N ASN A 649 18.41 38.31 24.41
CA ASN A 649 17.34 38.40 25.40
C ASN A 649 16.00 38.75 24.76
N ARG A 650 15.97 39.74 23.86
CA ARG A 650 14.77 40.21 23.16
C ARG A 650 14.09 39.11 22.34
N ILE A 651 14.86 38.27 21.65
CA ILE A 651 14.31 37.20 20.80
C ILE A 651 14.03 35.89 21.58
N GLY A 652 14.52 35.78 22.81
CA GLY A 652 14.45 34.56 23.61
C GLY A 652 15.42 33.47 23.13
N ALA A 653 16.62 33.86 22.70
CA ALA A 653 17.68 32.92 22.34
C ALA A 653 18.17 32.18 23.60
N PHE A 654 18.65 30.95 23.41
CA PHE A 654 19.28 30.16 24.46
C PHE A 654 20.61 30.78 24.93
N GLY A 655 21.33 31.46 24.03
CA GLY A 655 22.55 32.18 24.36
C GLY A 655 23.03 33.08 23.23
N TYR A 656 24.00 33.93 23.55
CA TYR A 656 24.70 34.81 22.62
C TYR A 656 26.18 34.46 22.58
N MET A 657 26.74 34.33 21.38
CA MET A 657 28.17 34.09 21.15
C MET A 657 28.71 35.00 20.05
N GLU A 658 29.99 35.33 20.12
CA GLU A 658 30.70 36.05 19.08
C GLU A 658 31.88 35.23 18.60
N CYS A 659 32.17 35.30 17.31
CA CYS A 659 33.30 34.58 16.74
C CYS A 659 33.90 35.33 15.54
N SER A 660 35.11 34.92 15.17
CA SER A 660 35.78 35.30 13.94
C SER A 660 36.28 34.03 13.25
N ALA A 661 35.57 33.58 12.22
CA ALA A 661 36.02 32.47 11.39
C ALA A 661 37.42 32.72 10.79
N LYS A 662 37.75 33.99 10.49
CA LYS A 662 39.05 34.39 9.92
C LYS A 662 40.23 34.17 10.88
N THR A 663 40.02 34.46 12.16
CA THR A 663 41.06 34.31 13.21
C THR A 663 40.91 33.01 14.01
N LYS A 664 39.85 32.24 13.73
CA LYS A 664 39.37 31.06 14.49
C LYS A 664 38.91 31.36 15.93
N ASP A 665 38.93 32.62 16.37
CA ASP A 665 38.48 33.05 17.69
C ASP A 665 36.98 32.76 17.90
N GLY A 666 36.62 32.05 18.97
CA GLY A 666 35.22 31.79 19.35
C GLY A 666 34.47 30.77 18.49
N VAL A 667 35.09 30.16 17.47
CA VAL A 667 34.40 29.26 16.54
C VAL A 667 33.92 27.99 17.25
N ARG A 668 34.80 27.31 17.98
CA ARG A 668 34.46 26.04 18.66
C ARG A 668 33.39 26.26 19.73
N GLU A 669 33.49 27.36 20.48
CA GLU A 669 32.60 27.71 21.57
C GLU A 669 31.15 27.93 21.10
N VAL A 670 30.95 28.46 19.88
CA VAL A 670 29.63 28.55 19.24
C VAL A 670 28.99 27.16 19.09
N PHE A 671 29.72 26.19 18.55
CA PHE A 671 29.20 24.84 18.32
C PHE A 671 29.08 24.03 19.61
N GLU A 672 29.94 24.26 20.61
CA GLU A 672 29.79 23.67 21.95
C GLU A 672 28.50 24.15 22.62
N MET A 673 28.21 25.45 22.56
CA MET A 673 26.97 26.02 23.11
C MET A 673 25.73 25.49 22.37
N ALA A 674 25.76 25.44 21.04
CA ALA A 674 24.67 24.91 20.23
C ALA A 674 24.40 23.43 20.53
N THR A 675 25.47 22.63 20.62
CA THR A 675 25.39 21.21 20.98
C THR A 675 24.81 21.01 22.37
N ARG A 676 25.26 21.80 23.35
CA ARG A 676 24.73 21.76 24.71
C ARG A 676 23.24 22.11 24.74
N ALA A 677 22.82 23.14 24.01
CA ALA A 677 21.41 23.52 23.88
C ALA A 677 20.56 22.38 23.28
N ALA A 678 21.07 21.74 22.21
CA ALA A 678 20.42 20.62 21.54
C ALA A 678 20.28 19.36 22.44
N LEU A 679 21.25 19.15 23.35
CA LEU A 679 21.22 18.08 24.34
C LEU A 679 20.29 18.38 25.52
N GLN A 680 20.23 19.64 25.98
CA GLN A 680 19.40 20.08 27.10
C GLN A 680 17.91 20.17 26.74
N ALA A 681 17.58 20.59 25.51
CA ALA A 681 16.20 20.68 25.03
C ALA A 681 15.45 19.32 25.04
N ARG A 682 16.15 18.19 25.19
CA ARG A 682 15.56 16.86 25.38
C ARG A 682 15.28 16.48 26.84
N ARG A 683 15.90 17.13 27.84
CA ARG A 683 15.76 16.76 29.26
C ARG A 683 14.46 17.24 29.92
N GLY A 684 13.61 17.98 29.20
CA GLY A 684 12.35 18.53 29.73
C GLY A 684 11.14 18.45 28.81
N LYS A 685 11.16 17.65 27.73
CA LYS A 685 9.98 17.51 26.87
C LYS A 685 8.97 16.55 27.50
N LYS A 686 7.88 17.14 28.02
CA LYS A 686 6.56 16.50 27.98
C LYS A 686 6.31 15.96 26.57
N PRO A 687 5.71 14.77 26.41
CA PRO A 687 5.48 14.17 25.10
C PRO A 687 4.66 15.13 24.24
N CYS A 688 5.15 15.39 23.03
CA CYS A 688 4.45 16.21 22.04
C CYS A 688 3.23 15.43 21.56
N ASP A 689 2.07 16.09 21.53
CA ASP A 689 0.78 15.52 21.11
C ASP A 689 0.90 14.71 19.80
N HIS A 690 0.76 13.39 19.90
CA HIS A 690 0.72 12.53 18.73
C HIS A 690 -0.62 12.74 18.01
N VAL A 691 -0.57 13.22 16.77
CA VAL A 691 -1.75 13.42 15.92
C VAL A 691 -1.85 12.29 14.90
N ALA A 692 -2.95 11.53 14.92
CA ALA A 692 -3.17 10.38 14.03
C ALA A 692 -4.54 10.48 13.34
N ALA A 693 -4.64 10.00 12.10
CA ALA A 693 -5.93 9.83 11.42
C ALA A 693 -6.34 8.37 11.50
N ILE A 694 -7.58 8.12 11.93
CA ILE A 694 -8.12 6.78 12.17
C ILE A 694 -9.48 6.68 11.45
N PRO A 695 -9.81 5.53 10.83
CA PRO A 695 -11.16 5.32 10.34
C PRO A 695 -12.19 5.37 11.48
N LEU A 696 -13.24 6.16 11.30
CA LEU A 696 -14.28 6.40 12.30
C LEU A 696 -15.01 5.11 12.71
N HIS A 697 -15.12 4.14 11.80
CA HIS A 697 -15.72 2.85 12.12
C HIS A 697 -14.88 1.99 13.08
N CYS A 698 -13.59 2.28 13.22
CA CYS A 698 -12.73 1.71 14.26
C CYS A 698 -12.88 2.46 15.61
N ARG A 699 -13.60 3.59 15.64
CA ARG A 699 -13.86 4.43 16.82
C ARG A 699 -15.33 4.86 16.93
N PRO A 700 -16.26 3.91 17.17
CA PRO A 700 -17.69 4.23 17.25
C PRO A 700 -18.05 5.24 18.35
N ASP A 701 -17.22 5.28 19.40
CA ASP A 701 -17.31 6.24 20.51
C ASP A 701 -17.25 7.71 20.05
N LEU A 702 -16.62 7.96 18.89
CA LEU A 702 -16.46 9.30 18.34
C LEU A 702 -17.54 9.71 17.33
N ILE A 703 -18.50 8.83 17.02
CA ILE A 703 -19.53 9.10 16.00
C ILE A 703 -20.37 10.33 16.37
N GLU A 704 -20.77 10.46 17.63
CA GLU A 704 -21.56 11.60 18.10
C GLU A 704 -20.77 12.91 18.03
N ALA A 705 -19.54 12.92 18.55
CA ALA A 705 -18.65 14.08 18.49
C ALA A 705 -18.33 14.48 17.03
N CYS A 706 -18.14 13.50 16.15
CA CYS A 706 -17.93 13.73 14.73
C CYS A 706 -19.20 14.23 14.03
N ALA A 707 -20.38 13.74 14.42
CA ALA A 707 -21.65 14.24 13.92
C ALA A 707 -21.81 15.72 14.25
N ASP A 708 -21.52 16.10 15.50
CA ASP A 708 -21.60 17.48 15.98
C ASP A 708 -20.56 18.38 15.27
N LEU A 709 -19.34 17.90 15.06
CA LEU A 709 -18.29 18.58 14.28
C LEU A 709 -18.73 18.86 12.83
N VAL A 710 -19.28 17.87 12.13
CA VAL A 710 -19.74 18.07 10.74
C VAL A 710 -20.97 18.97 10.70
N ASN A 711 -21.83 18.90 11.72
CA ASN A 711 -23.02 19.75 11.81
C ASN A 711 -22.69 21.22 12.07
N SER A 712 -21.51 21.52 12.64
CA SER A 712 -21.07 22.91 12.82
C SER A 712 -20.84 23.63 11.49
N GLU A 713 -20.53 22.90 10.40
CA GLU A 713 -20.35 23.49 9.07
C GLU A 713 -21.62 23.42 8.22
N TRP A 714 -22.35 22.32 8.31
CA TRP A 714 -23.54 22.11 7.51
C TRP A 714 -24.67 21.58 8.39
N GLN A 715 -25.58 22.46 8.81
CA GLN A 715 -26.67 22.06 9.70
C GLN A 715 -27.63 21.05 9.04
N ARG A 716 -27.83 19.92 9.71
CA ARG A 716 -28.85 18.89 9.47
C ARG A 716 -29.30 18.31 10.81
N SER A 717 -30.29 17.42 10.79
CA SER A 717 -30.67 16.70 12.01
C SER A 717 -29.51 15.83 12.50
N ARG A 718 -29.28 15.84 13.82
CA ARG A 718 -28.21 15.07 14.46
C ARG A 718 -28.32 13.58 14.15
N GLY A 719 -29.55 13.03 14.18
CA GLY A 719 -29.81 11.64 13.80
C GLY A 719 -29.42 11.31 12.35
N ALA A 720 -29.63 12.22 11.39
CA ALA A 720 -29.21 11.99 10.00
C ALA A 720 -27.68 12.02 9.84
N ARG A 721 -26.97 12.85 10.62
CA ARG A 721 -25.49 12.88 10.65
C ARG A 721 -24.92 11.59 11.22
N ILE A 722 -25.44 11.15 12.37
CA ILE A 722 -25.05 9.89 12.99
C ILE A 722 -25.29 8.72 12.02
N HIS A 723 -26.49 8.63 11.43
CA HIS A 723 -26.81 7.58 10.46
C HIS A 723 -25.90 7.61 9.23
N ALA A 724 -25.50 8.78 8.73
CA ALA A 724 -24.56 8.87 7.61
C ALA A 724 -23.14 8.46 7.99
N LEU A 725 -22.66 8.83 9.18
CA LEU A 725 -21.32 8.48 9.69
C LEU A 725 -21.20 7.00 10.08
N GLN A 726 -22.28 6.39 10.56
CA GLN A 726 -22.37 4.95 10.85
C GLN A 726 -22.20 4.08 9.60
N LYS A 727 -22.41 4.63 8.41
CA LYS A 727 -22.11 3.94 7.14
C LYS A 727 -20.61 3.90 6.81
N SER A 728 -19.74 4.48 7.66
CA SER A 728 -18.31 4.34 7.48
C SER A 728 -17.92 2.87 7.49
N CYS A 729 -17.17 2.42 6.50
CA CYS A 729 -16.58 1.09 6.46
C CYS A 729 -15.28 1.10 5.64
N ASP A 730 -14.62 -0.05 5.56
CA ASP A 730 -13.45 -0.24 4.72
C ASP A 730 -13.77 -0.15 3.21
N ASP A 731 -14.94 -0.61 2.78
CA ASP A 731 -15.33 -0.72 1.36
C ASP A 731 -15.91 0.57 0.73
N PHE A 732 -15.89 1.67 1.48
CA PHE A 732 -16.49 2.98 1.16
C PHE A 732 -18.03 3.06 1.31
N PRO A 733 -18.57 4.20 1.78
CA PRO A 733 -17.85 5.42 2.13
C PRO A 733 -17.04 5.25 3.42
N VAL A 734 -15.83 5.79 3.47
CA VAL A 734 -15.01 5.78 4.69
C VAL A 734 -14.94 7.18 5.29
N CYS A 735 -15.16 7.26 6.59
CA CYS A 735 -15.01 8.48 7.36
C CYS A 735 -13.69 8.38 8.13
N LEU A 736 -12.76 9.29 7.91
CA LEU A 736 -11.54 9.43 8.68
C LEU A 736 -11.75 10.52 9.75
N VAL A 737 -11.18 10.31 10.93
CA VAL A 737 -11.10 11.30 12.00
C VAL A 737 -9.66 11.56 12.39
N LEU A 738 -9.29 12.83 12.54
CA LEU A 738 -7.97 13.25 13.00
C LEU A 738 -8.02 13.46 14.52
N LEU A 739 -7.24 12.70 15.27
CA LEU A 739 -7.19 12.75 16.73
C LEU A 739 -5.85 13.28 17.20
N SER A 740 -5.85 14.08 18.26
CA SER A 740 -4.65 14.41 19.05
C SER A 740 -4.68 13.62 20.36
N ARG A 741 -3.57 13.00 20.74
CA ARG A 741 -3.43 12.31 22.03
C ARG A 741 -2.53 13.12 22.96
N SER A 742 -3.11 13.60 24.07
CA SER A 742 -2.41 14.31 25.14
C SER A 742 -2.55 13.57 26.49
N GLU A 743 -1.82 14.00 27.51
CA GLU A 743 -1.95 13.49 28.90
C GLU A 743 -3.38 13.65 29.47
N ALA A 744 -4.18 14.57 28.90
CA ALA A 744 -5.56 14.85 29.30
C ALA A 744 -6.62 14.02 28.54
N GLY A 745 -6.22 13.19 27.57
CA GLY A 745 -7.10 12.36 26.76
C GLY A 745 -7.01 12.61 25.25
N GLU A 746 -7.82 11.90 24.48
CA GLU A 746 -7.88 12.03 23.02
C GLU A 746 -8.89 13.10 22.60
N HIS A 747 -8.48 13.97 21.66
CA HIS A 747 -9.29 15.08 21.19
C HIS A 747 -9.52 14.98 19.68
N LEU A 748 -10.79 15.06 19.25
CA LEU A 748 -11.18 15.08 17.84
C LEU A 748 -10.88 16.45 17.21
N LEU A 749 -9.97 16.48 16.23
CA LEU A 749 -9.49 17.70 15.57
C LEU A 749 -10.17 17.94 14.22
N GLY A 750 -10.50 16.89 13.48
CA GLY A 750 -11.02 16.99 12.12
C GLY A 750 -11.62 15.70 11.58
N HIS A 751 -12.28 15.80 10.43
CA HIS A 751 -12.99 14.72 9.75
C HIS A 751 -12.84 14.85 8.22
N ALA A 752 -12.59 13.73 7.55
CA ALA A 752 -12.67 13.63 6.10
C ALA A 752 -13.56 12.44 5.70
N ARG A 753 -14.36 12.56 4.64
CA ARG A 753 -15.18 11.46 4.10
C ARG A 753 -14.79 11.18 2.66
N LEU A 754 -14.59 9.91 2.34
CA LEU A 754 -14.20 9.42 1.02
C LEU A 754 -15.27 8.48 0.48
N SER A 755 -15.51 8.52 -0.83
CA SER A 755 -16.33 7.54 -1.56
C SER A 755 -15.72 7.19 -2.92
N LEU A 756 -16.17 6.10 -3.52
CA LEU A 756 -15.71 5.67 -4.85
C LEU A 756 -16.18 6.64 -5.94
N VAL A 757 -15.36 6.83 -6.97
CA VAL A 757 -15.77 7.49 -8.20
C VAL A 757 -16.37 6.45 -9.16
N VAL A 758 -17.59 6.70 -9.64
CA VAL A 758 -18.29 5.81 -10.57
C VAL A 758 -17.52 5.72 -11.90
N GLY A 759 -17.29 4.49 -12.38
CA GLY A 759 -16.57 4.24 -13.63
C GLY A 759 -15.04 4.42 -13.55
N GLN A 760 -14.48 4.72 -12.37
CA GLN A 760 -13.03 4.88 -12.17
C GLN A 760 -12.55 4.10 -10.94
N SER A 761 -12.15 2.84 -11.15
CA SER A 761 -11.78 1.89 -10.09
C SER A 761 -10.58 2.29 -9.22
N ARG A 762 -9.76 3.26 -9.65
CA ARG A 762 -8.59 3.76 -8.92
C ARG A 762 -8.70 5.23 -8.48
N SER A 763 -9.91 5.77 -8.42
CA SER A 763 -10.19 7.14 -8.04
C SER A 763 -11.15 7.23 -6.85
N LEU A 764 -10.87 8.12 -5.89
CA LEU A 764 -11.78 8.45 -4.80
C LEU A 764 -12.26 9.90 -4.88
N PHE A 765 -13.45 10.13 -4.36
CA PHE A 765 -14.03 11.44 -4.17
C PHE A 765 -14.02 11.81 -2.68
N VAL A 766 -13.44 12.95 -2.33
CA VAL A 766 -13.47 13.50 -0.98
C VAL A 766 -14.76 14.30 -0.82
N GLU A 767 -15.76 13.69 -0.19
CA GLU A 767 -17.11 14.26 -0.02
C GLU A 767 -17.16 15.41 0.97
N SER A 768 -16.37 15.34 2.03
CA SER A 768 -16.36 16.37 3.07
C SER A 768 -15.02 16.41 3.78
N VAL A 769 -14.56 17.62 4.10
CA VAL A 769 -13.37 17.88 4.91
C VAL A 769 -13.72 18.97 5.92
N VAL A 770 -13.60 18.65 7.20
CA VAL A 770 -13.95 19.57 8.29
C VAL A 770 -12.86 19.55 9.35
N VAL A 771 -12.43 20.73 9.78
CA VAL A 771 -11.59 20.92 10.96
C VAL A 771 -12.34 21.82 11.93
N SER A 772 -12.25 21.50 13.22
CA SER A 772 -12.88 22.30 14.28
C SER A 772 -12.55 23.79 14.11
N ARG A 773 -13.54 24.66 14.30
CA ARG A 773 -13.42 26.11 14.03
C ARG A 773 -12.29 26.75 14.82
N GLU A 774 -12.09 26.34 16.07
CA GLU A 774 -11.05 26.83 16.99
C GLU A 774 -9.62 26.40 16.59
N LEU A 775 -9.51 25.43 15.67
CA LEU A 775 -8.26 24.83 15.22
C LEU A 775 -7.88 25.24 13.79
N ARG A 776 -8.72 26.03 13.12
CA ARG A 776 -8.42 26.55 11.77
C ARG A 776 -7.22 27.48 11.80
N GLY A 777 -6.40 27.44 10.75
CA GLY A 777 -5.14 28.19 10.68
C GLY A 777 -3.95 27.54 11.40
N LYS A 778 -4.15 26.51 12.22
CA LYS A 778 -3.08 25.81 12.96
C LYS A 778 -2.47 24.61 12.21
N GLY A 779 -2.67 24.52 10.88
CA GLY A 779 -2.12 23.45 10.04
C GLY A 779 -2.85 22.10 10.06
N TYR A 780 -3.87 21.91 10.90
CA TYR A 780 -4.60 20.63 10.99
C TYR A 780 -5.36 20.24 9.72
N GLY A 781 -5.81 21.20 8.91
CA GLY A 781 -6.43 20.92 7.60
C GLY A 781 -5.45 20.26 6.63
N ARG A 782 -4.20 20.70 6.63
CA ARG A 782 -3.11 20.08 5.85
C ARG A 782 -2.83 18.67 6.36
N LYS A 783 -2.63 18.50 7.68
CA LYS A 783 -2.40 17.18 8.29
C LYS A 783 -3.53 16.18 7.98
N LEU A 784 -4.78 16.63 8.03
CA LEU A 784 -5.95 15.82 7.69
C LEU A 784 -5.93 15.40 6.21
N MET A 785 -5.65 16.32 5.30
CA MET A 785 -5.55 15.99 3.87
C MET A 785 -4.37 15.08 3.56
N GLU A 786 -3.18 15.34 4.11
CA GLU A 786 -2.01 14.46 3.96
C GLU A 786 -2.27 13.05 4.53
N ALA A 787 -3.02 12.95 5.62
CA ALA A 787 -3.45 11.66 6.15
C ALA A 787 -4.49 10.97 5.27
N THR A 788 -5.42 11.75 4.69
CA THR A 788 -6.42 11.25 3.72
C THR A 788 -5.75 10.73 2.45
N GLU A 789 -4.75 11.43 1.94
CA GLU A 789 -3.91 10.99 0.81
C GLU A 789 -3.12 9.72 1.14
N ARG A 790 -2.49 9.66 2.32
CA ARG A 790 -1.80 8.44 2.78
C ARG A 790 -2.76 7.26 2.89
N TYR A 791 -3.96 7.49 3.42
CA TYR A 791 -4.99 6.47 3.53
C TYR A 791 -5.44 5.95 2.16
N ALA A 792 -5.68 6.85 1.19
CA ALA A 792 -6.05 6.48 -0.16
C ALA A 792 -4.93 5.72 -0.90
N ARG A 793 -3.68 6.17 -0.78
CA ARG A 793 -2.49 5.48 -1.35
C ARG A 793 -2.33 4.08 -0.78
N ALA A 794 -2.49 3.91 0.54
CA ALA A 794 -2.38 2.61 1.20
C ALA A 794 -3.41 1.59 0.69
N ARG A 795 -4.54 2.06 0.14
CA ARG A 795 -5.60 1.21 -0.44
C ARG A 795 -5.55 1.11 -1.96
N GLY A 796 -4.44 1.49 -2.59
CA GLY A 796 -4.22 1.32 -4.04
C GLY A 796 -4.91 2.35 -4.94
N PHE A 797 -5.45 3.43 -4.39
CA PHE A 797 -6.04 4.52 -5.19
C PHE A 797 -4.94 5.46 -5.71
N ARG A 798 -5.09 5.89 -6.96
CA ARG A 798 -4.09 6.72 -7.68
C ARG A 798 -4.52 8.17 -7.83
N ARG A 799 -5.78 8.50 -7.52
CA ARG A 799 -6.31 9.85 -7.73
C ARG A 799 -7.36 10.22 -6.71
N LEU A 800 -7.31 11.46 -6.22
CA LEU A 800 -8.37 12.09 -5.44
C LEU A 800 -9.04 13.20 -6.22
N TYR A 801 -10.37 13.22 -6.15
CA TYR A 801 -11.22 14.30 -6.62
C TYR A 801 -11.91 14.97 -5.42
N LEU A 802 -12.12 16.27 -5.50
CA LEU A 802 -12.94 17.01 -4.54
C LEU A 802 -13.56 18.24 -5.20
N THR A 803 -14.56 18.81 -4.55
CA THR A 803 -15.11 20.11 -4.93
C THR A 803 -14.91 21.14 -3.85
N THR A 804 -14.79 22.40 -4.25
CA THR A 804 -14.70 23.53 -3.33
C THR A 804 -15.33 24.78 -3.94
N HIS A 805 -15.91 25.63 -3.10
CA HIS A 805 -16.41 26.95 -3.52
C HIS A 805 -15.39 28.07 -3.32
N ASP A 806 -14.55 27.98 -2.29
CA ASP A 806 -13.70 29.10 -1.84
C ASP A 806 -12.28 28.69 -1.34
N LYS A 807 -11.95 27.40 -1.34
CA LYS A 807 -10.65 26.85 -0.89
C LYS A 807 -9.75 26.32 -2.03
N GLN A 808 -10.00 26.70 -3.27
CA GLN A 808 -9.21 26.25 -4.43
C GLN A 808 -7.71 26.55 -4.28
N HIS A 809 -7.36 27.70 -3.70
CA HIS A 809 -5.96 28.02 -3.41
C HIS A 809 -5.37 27.11 -2.33
N PHE A 810 -6.11 26.80 -1.26
CA PHE A 810 -5.64 25.88 -0.21
C PHE A 810 -5.32 24.50 -0.82
N TYR A 811 -6.23 23.94 -1.61
CA TYR A 811 -6.01 22.64 -2.25
C TYR A 811 -4.91 22.70 -3.32
N ALA A 812 -4.76 23.82 -4.04
CA ALA A 812 -3.66 24.00 -4.98
C ALA A 812 -2.28 23.97 -4.29
N HIS A 813 -2.16 24.55 -3.09
CA HIS A 813 -0.92 24.45 -2.29
C HIS A 813 -0.64 23.02 -1.80
N LEU A 814 -1.66 22.17 -1.73
CA LEU A 814 -1.52 20.74 -1.46
C LEU A 814 -1.23 19.93 -2.74
N GLY A 815 -1.11 20.57 -3.90
CA GLY A 815 -0.83 19.90 -5.18
C GLY A 815 -2.07 19.44 -5.95
N TYR A 816 -3.26 19.92 -5.59
CA TYR A 816 -4.45 19.72 -6.42
C TYR A 816 -4.47 20.69 -7.61
N SER A 817 -4.96 20.21 -8.75
CA SER A 817 -5.15 20.99 -9.98
C SER A 817 -6.63 21.02 -10.35
N LEU A 818 -7.04 21.94 -11.24
CA LEU A 818 -8.40 21.94 -11.77
C LEU A 818 -8.67 20.63 -12.53
N GLY A 819 -9.83 20.03 -12.28
CA GLY A 819 -10.25 18.75 -12.84
C GLY A 819 -11.63 18.80 -13.48
N GLU A 820 -11.98 17.70 -14.14
CA GLU A 820 -13.31 17.49 -14.72
C GLU A 820 -14.31 17.03 -13.65
N PRO A 821 -15.62 17.26 -13.85
CA PRO A 821 -16.68 16.72 -13.00
C PRO A 821 -16.66 15.19 -12.97
N VAL A 822 -16.83 14.62 -11.78
CA VAL A 822 -16.93 13.17 -11.57
C VAL A 822 -18.13 12.82 -10.70
N GLN A 823 -18.67 11.62 -10.88
CA GLN A 823 -19.79 11.14 -10.07
C GLN A 823 -19.28 10.29 -8.90
N SER A 824 -19.66 10.65 -7.68
CA SER A 824 -19.37 9.88 -6.46
C SER A 824 -20.47 8.85 -6.19
N ALA A 825 -20.11 7.64 -5.77
CA ALA A 825 -21.05 6.59 -5.40
C ALA A 825 -21.79 6.85 -4.05
N GLY A 826 -21.34 7.84 -3.25
CA GLY A 826 -21.74 7.95 -1.85
C GLY A 826 -22.98 8.80 -1.52
N LEU A 827 -23.62 9.45 -2.49
CA LEU A 827 -24.84 10.23 -2.26
C LEU A 827 -25.80 10.14 -3.47
N ILE A 828 -26.90 9.39 -3.30
CA ILE A 828 -28.19 9.40 -4.06
C ILE A 828 -28.47 8.16 -4.93
N SER A 829 -29.69 7.65 -4.70
CA SER A 829 -30.38 6.46 -5.23
C SER A 829 -30.88 6.58 -6.67
N THR A 830 -30.21 7.34 -7.54
CA THR A 830 -30.60 7.45 -8.95
C THR A 830 -29.36 7.70 -9.80
N PHE A 831 -28.98 6.71 -10.61
CA PHE A 831 -27.99 6.90 -11.67
C PHE A 831 -28.45 8.06 -12.57
N MET A 832 -27.72 9.17 -12.58
CA MET A 832 -27.89 10.19 -13.63
C MET A 832 -27.04 9.78 -14.83
N PRO A 833 -27.63 9.67 -16.05
CA PRO A 833 -26.86 9.45 -17.27
C PRO A 833 -25.79 10.53 -17.45
N MET A 834 -24.59 10.13 -17.90
CA MET A 834 -23.46 11.04 -18.10
C MET A 834 -23.79 12.20 -19.06
N GLU A 835 -24.73 12.01 -19.99
CA GLU A 835 -25.16 13.10 -20.88
C GLU A 835 -25.86 14.25 -20.13
N ILE A 836 -26.54 13.96 -19.01
CA ILE A 836 -27.21 14.98 -18.20
C ILE A 836 -26.18 15.80 -17.42
N LEU A 837 -25.18 15.13 -16.81
CA LEU A 837 -24.05 15.78 -16.14
C LEU A 837 -23.27 16.70 -17.10
N GLN A 838 -23.06 16.25 -18.34
CA GLN A 838 -22.39 17.04 -19.39
C GLN A 838 -23.21 18.26 -19.86
N ARG A 839 -24.55 18.19 -19.80
CA ARG A 839 -25.43 19.34 -20.12
C ARG A 839 -25.40 20.44 -19.06
N PHE A 840 -25.13 20.10 -17.80
CA PHE A 840 -24.92 21.09 -16.74
C PHE A 840 -23.58 21.83 -16.84
N SER A 841 -22.68 21.37 -17.70
CA SER A 841 -21.36 21.95 -17.94
C SER A 841 -21.26 22.83 -19.20
N GLN A 842 -22.37 23.09 -19.90
CA GLN A 842 -22.38 24.06 -21.00
C GLN A 842 -22.65 25.49 -20.50
N PRO A 843 -21.93 26.52 -20.99
CA PRO A 843 -22.24 27.90 -20.66
C PRO A 843 -23.62 28.28 -21.21
N PRO A 844 -24.37 29.18 -20.54
CA PRO A 844 -25.68 29.61 -21.03
C PRO A 844 -25.53 30.26 -22.40
N SER A 845 -26.13 29.66 -23.42
CA SER A 845 -26.31 30.27 -24.73
C SER A 845 -27.04 31.58 -24.56
N ARG A 846 -26.42 32.69 -25.00
CA ARG A 846 -27.08 34.00 -25.11
C ARG A 846 -28.39 33.84 -25.88
N GLY A 847 -29.49 34.16 -25.21
CA GLY A 847 -30.84 34.02 -25.76
C GLY A 847 -31.09 34.88 -27.00
N LEU A 848 -31.92 34.34 -27.89
CA LEU A 848 -32.88 35.10 -28.68
C LEU A 848 -34.28 34.57 -28.29
N PRO A 849 -35.31 35.44 -28.20
CA PRO A 849 -36.49 35.14 -27.40
C PRO A 849 -37.51 34.26 -28.11
N ASP A 850 -38.23 33.51 -27.28
CA ASP A 850 -39.38 32.66 -27.57
C ASP A 850 -40.44 33.30 -28.48
N SER A 851 -40.91 32.53 -29.45
CA SER A 851 -42.29 32.60 -29.91
C SER A 851 -42.97 31.24 -29.72
N ASN A 852 -43.81 31.18 -28.69
CA ASN A 852 -44.86 30.18 -28.50
C ASN A 852 -45.65 29.95 -29.79
N GLN A 853 -45.91 28.69 -30.15
CA GLN A 853 -47.29 28.18 -30.17
C GLN A 853 -47.37 26.67 -30.42
N ARG A 854 -48.19 26.03 -29.57
CA ARG A 854 -48.77 24.70 -29.74
C ARG A 854 -49.61 24.63 -31.02
N ALA A 855 -49.61 23.47 -31.67
CA ALA A 855 -50.77 22.68 -32.14
C ALA A 855 -50.45 21.97 -33.47
N ILE A 856 -50.40 20.64 -33.47
CA ILE A 856 -51.46 19.72 -33.94
C ILE A 856 -51.35 19.41 -35.46
N SER A 857 -51.13 18.12 -35.69
CA SER A 857 -51.56 17.26 -36.81
C SER A 857 -51.06 17.47 -38.25
N SER A 858 -50.54 16.34 -38.74
CA SER A 858 -50.94 15.64 -39.97
C SER A 858 -50.43 16.11 -41.33
N SER A 859 -49.66 15.18 -41.91
CA SER A 859 -49.79 14.62 -43.26
C SER A 859 -49.32 15.40 -44.48
N SER A 860 -48.45 14.69 -45.21
CA SER A 860 -48.43 14.50 -46.67
C SER A 860 -47.52 15.38 -47.55
N ARG A 861 -46.50 14.70 -48.09
CA ARG A 861 -46.14 14.51 -49.51
C ARG A 861 -45.85 15.74 -50.40
N SER A 862 -44.56 15.81 -50.76
CA SER A 862 -43.95 15.84 -52.11
C SER A 862 -44.22 16.99 -53.10
N SER A 863 -43.14 17.77 -53.33
CA SER A 863 -42.54 18.16 -54.64
C SER A 863 -43.27 19.19 -55.56
N PRO A 864 -42.62 19.75 -56.61
CA PRO A 864 -41.64 20.86 -56.55
C PRO A 864 -41.83 22.00 -57.61
N ALA A 865 -41.13 23.14 -57.43
CA ALA A 865 -40.71 24.16 -58.43
C ALA A 865 -41.84 24.94 -59.20
N PRO A 866 -41.61 26.07 -59.94
CA PRO A 866 -40.34 26.57 -60.51
C PRO A 866 -40.09 28.12 -60.60
N THR A 867 -38.82 28.47 -60.89
CA THR A 867 -38.23 29.53 -61.76
C THR A 867 -38.85 30.95 -61.94
N ASN A 868 -38.02 32.01 -61.76
CA ASN A 868 -37.45 32.89 -62.82
C ASN A 868 -36.74 34.15 -62.22
N VAL A 869 -35.43 34.41 -62.46
CA VAL A 869 -34.78 35.24 -63.54
C VAL A 869 -34.91 36.76 -63.25
N THR A 870 -33.90 37.66 -63.23
CA THR A 870 -32.75 37.99 -64.12
C THR A 870 -31.81 38.99 -63.38
N SER A 871 -30.48 38.85 -63.38
CA SER A 871 -29.44 39.43 -64.29
C SER A 871 -29.01 40.88 -64.05
N THR A 872 -27.72 41.10 -63.77
CA THR A 872 -26.78 41.89 -64.63
C THR A 872 -25.33 41.67 -64.20
N ALA A 873 -24.43 41.59 -65.18
CA ALA A 873 -23.06 41.10 -65.10
C ALA A 873 -22.03 42.19 -65.44
N LEU A 874 -20.77 42.00 -65.01
CA LEU A 874 -19.55 42.65 -65.51
C LEU A 874 -18.46 41.58 -65.81
N PRO A 875 -17.47 41.87 -66.69
CA PRO A 875 -16.76 40.91 -67.55
C PRO A 875 -15.41 40.36 -66.96
N PRO A 876 -14.69 39.44 -67.67
CA PRO A 876 -13.83 38.42 -67.04
C PRO A 876 -12.31 38.54 -67.30
N SER A 877 -11.56 37.59 -66.69
CA SER A 877 -10.21 37.02 -66.97
C SER A 877 -9.10 37.35 -65.95
N PRO A 878 -8.04 36.51 -65.74
CA PRO A 878 -7.80 35.09 -66.09
C PRO A 878 -7.53 34.17 -64.87
N LEU A 879 -7.55 32.84 -65.05
CA LEU A 879 -7.27 31.82 -64.02
C LEU A 879 -5.77 31.79 -63.58
N PRO A 880 -5.46 31.67 -62.27
CA PRO A 880 -4.15 31.29 -61.77
C PRO A 880 -3.99 29.74 -61.61
N PRO A 881 -2.74 29.23 -61.55
CA PRO A 881 -2.38 27.81 -61.68
C PRO A 881 -2.63 26.97 -60.40
N PRO A 882 -2.62 25.62 -60.49
CA PRO A 882 -2.94 24.75 -59.36
C PRO A 882 -1.90 24.85 -58.22
N PRO A 883 -2.32 24.65 -56.95
CA PRO A 883 -1.45 24.78 -55.80
C PRO A 883 -0.43 23.63 -55.68
N PRO A 884 0.76 23.90 -55.11
CA PRO A 884 1.86 22.93 -54.97
C PRO A 884 1.61 21.89 -53.85
N PRO A 885 2.33 20.74 -53.85
CA PRO A 885 2.16 19.68 -52.86
C PRO A 885 2.59 20.11 -51.44
N PRO A 886 2.02 19.49 -50.39
CA PRO A 886 2.22 19.92 -49.01
C PRO A 886 3.66 19.68 -48.52
N VAL A 887 4.21 20.74 -47.90
CA VAL A 887 5.48 20.77 -47.17
C VAL A 887 5.31 20.04 -45.82
N PRO A 888 6.29 19.24 -45.36
CA PRO A 888 6.20 18.51 -44.10
C PRO A 888 6.10 19.45 -42.88
N PRO A 889 5.36 19.07 -41.82
CA PRO A 889 5.08 19.94 -40.69
C PRO A 889 6.35 20.24 -39.88
N SER A 890 6.57 21.53 -39.62
CA SER A 890 7.53 22.00 -38.63
C SER A 890 7.05 21.66 -37.22
N ILE A 891 7.98 21.27 -36.37
CA ILE A 891 7.74 20.93 -34.96
C ILE A 891 7.37 22.23 -34.23
N ALA A 892 6.08 22.37 -33.90
CA ALA A 892 5.60 23.37 -32.95
C ALA A 892 5.83 22.84 -31.52
N ALA A 893 6.42 23.69 -30.67
CA ALA A 893 6.57 23.46 -29.24
C ALA A 893 5.20 23.23 -28.56
N PRO A 894 5.12 22.38 -27.51
CA PRO A 894 3.86 22.07 -26.85
C PRO A 894 3.29 23.31 -26.14
N GLN A 895 2.08 23.71 -26.53
CA GLN A 895 1.27 24.70 -25.80
C GLN A 895 0.78 24.07 -24.50
N THR A 896 1.26 24.58 -23.37
CA THR A 896 0.66 24.33 -22.05
C THR A 896 -0.53 25.25 -21.85
N ASP A 897 -1.74 24.69 -21.81
CA ASP A 897 -2.94 25.41 -21.35
C ASP A 897 -2.79 25.83 -19.88
N ARG A 898 -2.55 27.12 -19.63
CA ARG A 898 -2.63 27.72 -18.29
C ARG A 898 -4.10 28.00 -17.96
N CYS A 899 -4.77 27.06 -17.31
CA CYS A 899 -6.06 27.32 -16.67
C CYS A 899 -5.82 28.08 -15.35
N THR A 900 -6.32 29.30 -15.21
CA THR A 900 -6.15 30.15 -14.01
C THR A 900 -7.14 29.73 -12.91
N LEU A 901 -6.68 29.55 -11.66
CA LEU A 901 -7.50 29.22 -10.47
C LEU A 901 -8.52 30.32 -10.06
N LEU A 902 -8.77 31.30 -10.94
CA LEU A 902 -9.64 32.45 -10.73
C LEU A 902 -11.06 32.20 -11.25
N GLU A 903 -11.22 31.33 -12.25
CA GLU A 903 -12.49 31.11 -12.93
C GLU A 903 -12.78 29.61 -13.09
N THR A 904 -14.07 29.25 -13.00
CA THR A 904 -14.58 27.90 -13.25
C THR A 904 -15.82 28.00 -14.13
N ALA A 905 -15.92 27.09 -15.10
CA ALA A 905 -17.08 26.94 -15.97
C ALA A 905 -18.29 26.33 -15.22
N PHE A 906 -18.06 25.72 -14.05
CA PHE A 906 -19.08 25.00 -13.31
C PHE A 906 -19.79 25.89 -12.28
N ARG A 907 -21.09 25.65 -12.12
CA ARG A 907 -21.97 26.34 -11.16
C ARG A 907 -22.78 25.31 -10.37
N ASP A 908 -23.03 25.57 -9.10
CA ASP A 908 -23.93 24.75 -8.28
C ASP A 908 -25.41 25.06 -8.56
N MET A 909 -26.33 24.35 -7.88
CA MET A 909 -27.79 24.56 -8.02
C MET A 909 -28.25 25.97 -7.62
N LYS A 910 -27.43 26.74 -6.91
CA LYS A 910 -27.70 28.13 -6.51
C LYS A 910 -27.01 29.15 -7.43
N GLY A 911 -26.35 28.68 -8.50
CA GLY A 911 -25.61 29.52 -9.43
C GLY A 911 -24.27 30.04 -8.90
N GLN A 912 -23.72 29.46 -7.84
CA GLN A 912 -22.40 29.82 -7.32
C GLN A 912 -21.28 29.05 -8.02
N PRO A 913 -20.11 29.66 -8.28
CA PRO A 913 -18.95 28.96 -8.82
C PRO A 913 -18.56 27.75 -7.97
N ILE A 914 -18.28 26.61 -8.62
CA ILE A 914 -17.77 25.41 -7.97
C ILE A 914 -16.51 24.93 -8.71
N PHE A 915 -15.43 24.73 -7.97
CA PHE A 915 -14.15 24.28 -8.49
C PHE A 915 -14.02 22.78 -8.28
N TRP A 916 -13.93 22.03 -9.37
CA TRP A 916 -13.54 20.63 -9.35
C TRP A 916 -12.03 20.55 -9.29
N MET A 917 -11.52 19.88 -8.27
CA MET A 917 -10.10 19.74 -8.01
C MET A 917 -9.72 18.27 -8.09
N LYS A 918 -8.59 17.96 -8.71
CA LYS A 918 -8.02 16.62 -8.80
C LYS A 918 -6.54 16.62 -8.40
N LYS A 919 -6.09 15.53 -7.79
CA LYS A 919 -4.68 15.28 -7.50
C LYS A 919 -4.35 13.84 -7.82
N ASP A 920 -3.34 13.63 -8.65
CA ASP A 920 -2.69 12.34 -8.79
C ASP A 920 -1.87 12.07 -7.52
N LEU A 921 -2.14 10.93 -6.89
CA LEU A 921 -1.58 10.56 -5.59
C LEU A 921 -0.16 10.03 -5.71
#